data_AF-A0A850LYB8-F1
#
_entry.id   AF-A0A850LYB8-F1
#
_cell.length_a   1.000
_cell.length_b   1.000
_cell.length_c   1.000
_cell.angle_alpha   90.00
_cell.angle_beta   90.00
_cell.angle_gamma   90.00
#
_symmetry.space_group_name_H-M   'P 1'
#
loop_
_entity.id
_entity.type
_entity.pdbx_description
1 polymer ?
#
loop_
_entity_poly.entity_id
_entity_poly.type
_entity_poly.pdbx_seq_one_letter_code
_entity_poly.pdbx_strand_id
1 'polypeptide(L)'
;MISDSSRKETLKQINELLRQAEEEERKYNWKNEIEILKKAEKISLNKKLKEIEGEIYYKLGEIYQISADFEKTDEKVLKSYQLSISNFQRACNSFKNLKNEKKINASLGFINYLKYILGSEEGKEEILLESAKNYYKKAKLIYSKNGNLTDSLKMAIFESRALNLLFAEKLIRIDENTDPIEMASECENIIKTIWEELKNKQDFSELYLGYFLISIMEFSNWILSLFPAEDLINKQYIIDNRKMIEEFINIFQKPLKILCAFMSYSLYSWFYNVLALYFVDNQFERKKYLKTAQKWLTKGEIFLPKINHNSALAFFYYMRFCNAIYLIYLGYFAKDFKNIISDVNSFTELILISNPKILAVYGLFYTAGIFTIATLNRSTPDIQRIDFAKKAHNLIELATNKLLIVTNPNYKLFNLLRDGNLCPINATLGDLIKDKKASFNYLQTALKIFDKTSDYSNQKIDNTFAYLLFLGGTSRAGILLAENSSIKSEKINSYQKTLSLLLKSKKIIVAIFHIENLFLIGDTYYELGRLTNDDKILKKSYLSYMDAIEYCKNKGYFNLVGSGYINLAKIEDRLGNFLSAAENYKNAINSFDQAILTLTYTKLSKKIEKLKNYIHAWNIIEVAKSYHAKEDHYNAELNYEEASQILNNVREYKFEAPFYAAWSILENAEDLSKKNKHQEAAASYLVSKSKFQIATEILNSYISKRKSPEDIDRISKLIQVAKVRETYCTARHQIETARLESKKGNFLVAAELYSKASSLFEKLCQTFSIKREKDELMAIFYLCKAWEKMERAEVKQKASLYSLASKLFEKASKTFPESRMKKLSLGNSLYCSALECGTLFDETIEIGEKLNYYRKIKLYLRESSKNYKLGGFEQDSQWALATSTFFDGIWHLIQSDYEVDHSKKNQYLNIATNYLNNALEIYGNAGYVQRREEILKYLKMIKDEKAILTSALNLIEKPAISASSVGISAPSCPAEISSSVNIEEMQRTDLQTESELNWRKRIHYIYLILPNGTCIFDHSFKVEKDIEPHLVAGGLTGISMLIQEVTKDKTKIKIVEQEEMTILLEHGKYLSVALITEENLMTLRNKLAKLIQEVENFYQEELEAYSGDISVFPKISRFIQMIFEK
;
A
#
# COMPACT_ATOMS: atom_id res chain seq x y z
N MET A 1 -20.16 1.17 83.68
CA MET A 1 -19.16 0.11 83.41
C MET A 1 -19.92 -1.11 82.90
N ILE A 2 -19.57 -1.62 81.72
CA ILE A 2 -20.15 -2.88 81.20
C ILE A 2 -19.49 -4.02 81.98
N SER A 3 -20.26 -4.95 82.55
CA SER A 3 -19.70 -6.15 83.20
C SER A 3 -18.87 -6.97 82.20
N ASP A 4 -17.76 -7.56 82.62
CA ASP A 4 -16.87 -8.33 81.72
C ASP A 4 -17.56 -9.45 80.93
N SER A 5 -18.67 -10.02 81.45
CA SER A 5 -19.49 -11.00 80.70
C SER A 5 -20.23 -10.36 79.51
N SER A 6 -20.91 -9.23 79.73
CA SER A 6 -21.60 -8.45 78.68
C SER A 6 -20.64 -7.92 77.61
N ARG A 7 -19.39 -7.59 77.97
CA ARG A 7 -18.35 -7.23 76.99
C ARG A 7 -17.94 -8.44 76.15
N LYS A 8 -17.68 -9.59 76.76
CA LYS A 8 -17.36 -10.85 76.04
C LYS A 8 -18.47 -11.31 75.10
N GLU A 9 -19.72 -11.17 75.51
CA GLU A 9 -20.89 -11.53 74.70
C GLU A 9 -21.07 -10.60 73.50
N THR A 10 -20.88 -9.29 73.71
CA THR A 10 -20.83 -8.31 72.61
C THR A 10 -19.72 -8.62 71.62
N LEU A 11 -18.52 -8.99 72.10
CA LEU A 11 -17.38 -9.37 71.25
C LEU A 11 -17.68 -10.63 70.43
N LYS A 12 -18.31 -11.64 71.05
CA LYS A 12 -18.74 -12.86 70.35
C LYS A 12 -19.75 -12.55 69.24
N GLN A 13 -20.71 -11.66 69.52
CA GLN A 13 -21.70 -11.23 68.53
C GLN A 13 -21.05 -10.48 67.35
N ILE A 14 -20.11 -9.57 67.61
CA ILE A 14 -19.40 -8.84 66.55
C ILE A 14 -18.52 -9.80 65.74
N ASN A 15 -17.77 -10.69 66.39
CA ASN A 15 -16.92 -11.66 65.69
C ASN A 15 -17.74 -12.60 64.80
N GLU A 16 -18.94 -12.98 65.21
CA GLU A 16 -19.84 -13.76 64.36
C GLU A 16 -20.33 -12.96 63.15
N LEU A 17 -20.65 -11.67 63.32
CA LEU A 17 -20.97 -10.79 62.18
C LEU A 17 -19.78 -10.61 61.24
N LEU A 18 -18.55 -10.46 61.76
CA LEU A 18 -17.35 -10.38 60.94
C LEU A 18 -17.12 -11.70 60.16
N ARG A 19 -17.34 -12.84 60.80
CA ARG A 19 -17.27 -14.16 60.14
C ARG A 19 -18.32 -14.30 59.03
N GLN A 20 -19.54 -13.84 59.27
CA GLN A 20 -20.60 -13.81 58.24
C GLN A 20 -20.27 -12.87 57.08
N ALA A 21 -19.66 -11.71 57.37
CA ALA A 21 -19.18 -10.80 56.33
C ALA A 21 -18.11 -11.48 55.45
N GLU A 22 -17.14 -12.18 56.04
CA GLU A 22 -16.13 -12.96 55.29
C GLU A 22 -16.73 -14.09 54.45
N GLU A 23 -17.85 -14.70 54.87
CA GLU A 23 -18.57 -15.69 54.05
C GLU A 23 -19.25 -15.04 52.83
N GLU A 24 -19.80 -13.85 52.99
CA GLU A 24 -20.41 -13.11 51.88
C GLU A 24 -19.35 -12.57 50.90
N GLU A 25 -18.15 -12.20 51.38
CA GLU A 25 -16.98 -11.88 50.55
C GLU A 25 -16.64 -13.05 49.61
N ARG A 26 -16.58 -14.27 50.16
CA ARG A 26 -16.30 -15.50 49.37
C ARG A 26 -17.36 -15.80 48.32
N LYS A 27 -18.58 -15.29 48.50
CA LYS A 27 -19.70 -15.40 47.55
C LYS A 27 -19.80 -14.20 46.60
N TYR A 28 -18.91 -13.21 46.71
CA TYR A 28 -18.97 -11.94 45.96
C TYR A 28 -20.25 -11.12 46.23
N ASN A 29 -20.84 -11.24 47.42
CA ASN A 29 -22.06 -10.53 47.81
C ASN A 29 -21.76 -9.26 48.60
N TRP A 30 -21.18 -8.27 47.92
CA TRP A 30 -20.70 -7.01 48.51
C TRP A 30 -21.78 -6.24 49.27
N LYS A 31 -23.01 -6.23 48.75
CA LYS A 31 -24.11 -5.50 49.37
C LYS A 31 -24.43 -6.07 50.74
N ASN A 32 -24.58 -7.39 50.82
CA ASN A 32 -24.89 -8.07 52.08
C ASN A 32 -23.72 -7.98 53.06
N GLU A 33 -22.48 -8.11 52.58
CA GLU A 33 -21.28 -7.92 53.39
C GLU A 33 -21.23 -6.51 54.02
N ILE A 34 -21.48 -5.46 53.22
CA ILE A 34 -21.55 -4.06 53.70
C ILE A 34 -22.67 -3.90 54.74
N GLU A 35 -23.85 -4.51 54.53
CA GLU A 35 -24.95 -4.46 55.49
C GLU A 35 -24.60 -5.14 56.82
N ILE A 36 -23.92 -6.29 56.77
CA ILE A 36 -23.44 -7.02 57.95
C ILE A 36 -22.39 -6.19 58.70
N LEU A 37 -21.44 -5.57 57.99
CA LEU A 37 -20.42 -4.73 58.61
C LEU A 37 -20.99 -3.45 59.22
N LYS A 38 -22.02 -2.84 58.62
CA LYS A 38 -22.76 -1.71 59.22
C LYS A 38 -23.52 -2.12 60.48
N LYS A 39 -24.04 -3.35 60.55
CA LYS A 39 -24.64 -3.90 61.79
C LYS A 39 -23.57 -4.05 62.87
N ALA A 40 -22.39 -4.57 62.51
CA ALA A 40 -21.25 -4.67 63.42
C ALA A 40 -20.79 -3.28 63.91
N GLU A 41 -20.70 -2.30 63.00
CA GLU A 41 -20.35 -0.89 63.27
C GLU A 41 -21.30 -0.28 64.32
N LYS A 42 -22.62 -0.45 64.13
CA LYS A 42 -23.62 0.07 65.07
C LYS A 42 -23.46 -0.52 66.47
N ILE A 43 -23.18 -1.82 66.57
CA ILE A 43 -22.96 -2.50 67.85
C ILE A 43 -21.65 -2.03 68.50
N SER A 44 -20.57 -1.89 67.74
CA SER A 44 -19.27 -1.43 68.26
C SER A 44 -19.32 0.02 68.75
N LEU A 45 -20.01 0.91 68.02
CA LEU A 45 -20.22 2.32 68.39
C LEU A 45 -21.00 2.43 69.71
N ASN A 46 -22.13 1.74 69.81
CA ASN A 46 -22.97 1.74 71.02
C ASN A 46 -22.22 1.28 72.27
N LYS A 47 -21.21 0.41 72.10
CA LYS A 47 -20.43 -0.20 73.18
C LYS A 47 -19.04 0.43 73.36
N LYS A 48 -18.71 1.49 72.60
CA LYS A 48 -17.43 2.24 72.64
C LYS A 48 -16.18 1.38 72.44
N LEU A 49 -16.26 0.36 71.59
CA LEU A 49 -15.17 -0.58 71.31
C LEU A 49 -14.22 -0.05 70.21
N LYS A 50 -13.37 0.94 70.55
CA LYS A 50 -12.56 1.70 69.58
C LYS A 50 -11.64 0.87 68.66
N GLU A 51 -11.09 -0.25 69.16
CA GLU A 51 -10.22 -1.13 68.37
C GLU A 51 -10.99 -1.87 67.27
N ILE A 52 -12.16 -2.40 67.63
CA ILE A 52 -13.04 -3.14 66.73
C ILE A 52 -13.70 -2.18 65.75
N GLU A 53 -14.06 -0.98 66.20
CA GLU A 53 -14.51 0.11 65.35
C GLU A 53 -13.46 0.43 64.26
N GLY A 54 -12.17 0.53 64.62
CA GLY A 54 -11.09 0.74 63.67
C GLY A 54 -10.98 -0.37 62.62
N GLU A 55 -11.07 -1.64 63.02
CA GLU A 55 -11.03 -2.79 62.10
C GLU A 55 -12.27 -2.88 61.20
N ILE A 56 -13.46 -2.58 61.71
CA ILE A 56 -14.70 -2.51 60.91
C ILE A 56 -14.60 -1.41 59.86
N TYR A 57 -14.15 -0.20 60.22
CA TYR A 57 -13.95 0.87 59.26
C TYR A 57 -12.87 0.52 58.23
N TYR A 58 -11.79 -0.14 58.64
CA TYR A 58 -10.75 -0.57 57.71
C TYR A 58 -11.31 -1.55 56.68
N LYS A 59 -12.07 -2.56 57.12
CA LYS A 59 -12.70 -3.56 56.25
C LYS A 59 -13.78 -2.95 55.36
N LEU A 60 -14.60 -2.03 55.88
CA LEU A 60 -15.54 -1.25 55.06
C LEU A 60 -14.81 -0.45 53.98
N GLY A 61 -13.65 0.15 54.30
CA GLY A 61 -12.78 0.81 53.35
C GLY A 61 -12.37 -0.11 52.19
N GLU A 62 -11.87 -1.31 52.51
CA GLU A 62 -11.47 -2.32 51.53
C GLU A 62 -12.65 -2.75 50.63
N ILE A 63 -13.81 -3.06 51.22
CA ILE A 63 -14.95 -3.56 50.44
C ILE A 63 -15.56 -2.48 49.57
N TYR A 64 -15.66 -1.23 50.05
CA TYR A 64 -16.13 -0.16 49.18
C TYR A 64 -15.18 0.04 47.99
N GLN A 65 -13.86 -0.06 48.20
CA GLN A 65 -12.89 -0.04 47.10
C GLN A 65 -13.12 -1.20 46.11
N ILE A 66 -13.27 -2.42 46.62
CA ILE A 66 -13.50 -3.63 45.79
C ILE A 66 -14.82 -3.53 45.04
N SER A 67 -15.90 -3.14 45.71
CA SER A 67 -17.25 -3.05 45.13
C SER A 67 -17.31 -2.10 43.94
N ALA A 68 -16.44 -1.08 43.91
CA ALA A 68 -16.34 -0.14 42.79
C ALA A 68 -16.06 -0.86 41.46
N ASP A 69 -15.26 -1.94 41.46
CA ASP A 69 -14.95 -2.72 40.26
C ASP A 69 -16.15 -3.53 39.71
N PHE A 70 -17.26 -3.59 40.44
CA PHE A 70 -18.49 -4.32 40.11
C PHE A 70 -19.69 -3.39 39.84
N GLU A 71 -19.55 -2.09 40.10
CA GLU A 71 -20.61 -1.09 39.87
C GLU A 71 -20.90 -0.89 38.38
N LYS A 72 -22.11 -0.44 38.04
CA LYS A 72 -22.56 -0.32 36.64
C LYS A 72 -22.59 1.10 36.09
N THR A 73 -22.35 2.10 36.93
CA THR A 73 -22.33 3.51 36.52
C THR A 73 -21.15 4.24 37.16
N ASP A 74 -20.58 5.19 36.43
CA ASP A 74 -19.43 5.98 36.91
C ASP A 74 -19.73 6.71 38.23
N GLU A 75 -20.95 7.25 38.37
CA GLU A 75 -21.41 7.89 39.61
C GLU A 75 -21.32 6.93 40.82
N LYS A 76 -21.74 5.68 40.65
CA LYS A 76 -21.67 4.68 41.74
C LYS A 76 -20.24 4.25 42.03
N VAL A 77 -19.40 4.10 40.99
CA VAL A 77 -17.97 3.83 41.14
C VAL A 77 -17.29 4.92 41.98
N LEU A 78 -17.48 6.19 41.59
CA LEU A 78 -16.92 7.33 42.31
C LEU A 78 -17.44 7.43 43.75
N LYS A 79 -18.73 7.19 43.96
CA LYS A 79 -19.33 7.15 45.29
C LYS A 79 -18.72 6.05 46.17
N SER A 80 -18.49 4.87 45.62
CA SER A 80 -17.83 3.77 46.33
C SER A 80 -16.40 4.14 46.74
N TYR A 81 -15.61 4.78 45.87
CA TYR A 81 -14.29 5.28 46.26
C TYR A 81 -14.35 6.40 47.32
N GLN A 82 -15.31 7.31 47.25
CA GLN A 82 -15.50 8.34 48.30
C GLN A 82 -15.84 7.73 49.66
N LEU A 83 -16.73 6.73 49.67
CA LEU A 83 -17.08 5.97 50.87
C LEU A 83 -15.87 5.19 51.40
N SER A 84 -15.07 4.61 50.52
CA SER A 84 -13.83 3.93 50.89
C SER A 84 -12.85 4.88 51.59
N ILE A 85 -12.59 6.06 51.02
CA ILE A 85 -11.73 7.09 51.63
C ILE A 85 -12.25 7.50 53.01
N SER A 86 -13.56 7.78 53.14
CA SER A 86 -14.15 8.20 54.41
C SER A 86 -13.96 7.13 55.49
N ASN A 87 -14.14 5.86 55.14
CA ASN A 87 -13.93 4.74 56.06
C ASN A 87 -12.45 4.57 56.43
N PHE A 88 -11.52 4.64 55.48
CA PHE A 88 -10.09 4.60 55.81
C PHE A 88 -9.64 5.79 56.67
N GLN A 89 -10.23 6.97 56.50
CA GLN A 89 -9.97 8.12 57.39
C GLN A 89 -10.43 7.85 58.83
N ARG A 90 -11.63 7.29 59.00
CA ARG A 90 -12.15 6.90 60.33
C ARG A 90 -11.32 5.78 60.97
N ALA A 91 -10.92 4.79 60.18
CA ALA A 91 -10.03 3.73 60.59
C ALA A 91 -8.68 4.30 61.08
N CYS A 92 -8.06 5.16 60.27
CA CYS A 92 -6.80 5.82 60.59
C CYS A 92 -6.87 6.61 61.91
N ASN A 93 -7.92 7.39 62.13
CA ASN A 93 -8.12 8.13 63.37
C ASN A 93 -8.28 7.20 64.58
N SER A 94 -8.99 6.08 64.41
CA SER A 94 -9.14 5.06 65.47
C SER A 94 -7.80 4.42 65.81
N PHE A 95 -7.01 4.04 64.80
CA PHE A 95 -5.70 3.41 64.99
C PHE A 95 -4.62 4.37 65.53
N LYS A 96 -4.70 5.67 65.24
CA LYS A 96 -3.85 6.70 65.88
C LYS A 96 -4.03 6.72 67.40
N ASN A 97 -5.28 6.65 67.87
CA ASN A 97 -5.58 6.57 69.30
C ASN A 97 -5.04 5.29 69.95
N LEU A 98 -4.86 4.22 69.16
CA LEU A 98 -4.37 2.91 69.60
C LEU A 98 -2.87 2.71 69.33
N LYS A 99 -2.17 3.70 68.75
CA LYS A 99 -0.77 3.62 68.32
C LYS A 99 -0.47 2.39 67.43
N ASN A 100 -1.43 1.96 66.61
CA ASN A 100 -1.29 0.80 65.73
C ASN A 100 -0.64 1.21 64.39
N GLU A 101 0.69 1.35 64.38
CA GLU A 101 1.45 1.91 63.25
C GLU A 101 1.22 1.20 61.91
N LYS A 102 1.14 -0.14 61.88
CA LYS A 102 0.90 -0.90 60.64
C LYS A 102 -0.43 -0.54 59.97
N LYS A 103 -1.50 -0.42 60.75
CA LYS A 103 -2.84 -0.05 60.25
C LYS A 103 -2.95 1.44 59.93
N ILE A 104 -2.24 2.31 60.66
CA ILE A 104 -2.13 3.74 60.33
C ILE A 104 -1.47 3.91 58.96
N ASN A 105 -0.30 3.31 58.75
CA ASN A 105 0.41 3.39 57.48
C ASN A 105 -0.43 2.79 56.35
N ALA A 106 -1.03 1.61 56.54
CA ALA A 106 -1.89 1.00 55.51
C ALA A 106 -3.09 1.90 55.14
N SER A 107 -3.78 2.47 56.14
CA SER A 107 -4.92 3.36 55.89
C SER A 107 -4.50 4.64 55.16
N LEU A 108 -3.36 5.23 55.52
CA LEU A 108 -2.81 6.40 54.81
C LEU A 108 -2.41 6.05 53.38
N GLY A 109 -1.88 4.85 53.13
CA GLY A 109 -1.61 4.34 51.79
C GLY A 109 -2.88 4.34 50.92
N PHE A 110 -3.95 3.70 51.41
CA PHE A 110 -5.23 3.64 50.71
C PHE A 110 -5.86 5.01 50.48
N ILE A 111 -5.83 5.91 51.47
CA ILE A 111 -6.36 7.26 51.32
C ILE A 111 -5.65 8.00 50.19
N ASN A 112 -4.31 8.01 50.17
CA ASN A 112 -3.56 8.73 49.14
C ASN A 112 -3.75 8.10 47.75
N TYR A 113 -3.75 6.76 47.67
CA TYR A 113 -4.03 6.04 46.44
C TYR A 113 -5.41 6.37 45.88
N LEU A 114 -6.46 6.29 46.71
CA LEU A 114 -7.84 6.54 46.28
C LEU A 114 -8.11 8.02 45.97
N LYS A 115 -7.44 8.95 46.66
CA LYS A 115 -7.45 10.38 46.29
C LYS A 115 -6.90 10.61 44.89
N TYR A 116 -5.82 9.91 44.53
CA TYR A 116 -5.31 9.92 43.17
C TYR A 116 -6.34 9.35 42.19
N ILE A 117 -6.93 8.18 42.50
CA ILE A 117 -7.96 7.56 41.65
C ILE A 117 -9.14 8.50 41.39
N LEU A 118 -9.59 9.24 42.41
CA LEU A 118 -10.69 10.21 42.30
C LEU A 118 -10.29 11.53 41.62
N GLY A 119 -9.00 11.80 41.41
CA GLY A 119 -8.52 13.10 40.95
C GLY A 119 -8.87 14.23 41.92
N SER A 120 -8.89 13.97 43.23
CA SER A 120 -9.42 14.91 44.22
C SER A 120 -8.51 16.12 44.54
N GLU A 121 -7.24 16.07 44.13
CA GLU A 121 -6.26 17.14 44.36
C GLU A 121 -5.44 17.38 43.09
N GLU A 122 -5.90 18.29 42.23
CA GLU A 122 -5.25 18.63 40.96
C GLU A 122 -3.80 19.10 41.17
N GLY A 123 -2.88 18.59 40.36
CA GLY A 123 -1.45 18.94 40.39
C GLY A 123 -0.65 18.23 41.49
N LYS A 124 -1.27 17.34 42.28
CA LYS A 124 -0.59 16.56 43.32
C LYS A 124 -0.52 15.06 43.02
N GLU A 125 -0.73 14.67 41.77
CA GLU A 125 -0.87 13.27 41.36
C GLU A 125 0.35 12.42 41.77
N GLU A 126 1.56 12.86 41.41
CA GLU A 126 2.81 12.16 41.75
C GLU A 126 3.05 12.12 43.26
N ILE A 127 2.75 13.20 43.98
CA ILE A 127 2.93 13.30 45.43
C ILE A 127 2.02 12.31 46.15
N LEU A 128 0.76 12.19 45.73
CA LEU A 128 -0.20 11.24 46.27
C LEU A 128 0.27 9.80 46.05
N LEU A 129 0.72 9.47 44.84
CA LEU A 129 1.21 8.12 44.51
C LEU A 129 2.51 7.76 45.24
N GLU A 130 3.48 8.68 45.31
CA GLU A 130 4.73 8.50 46.04
C GLU A 130 4.46 8.32 47.55
N SER A 131 3.54 9.12 48.11
CA SER A 131 3.09 8.98 49.49
C SER A 131 2.44 7.61 49.72
N ALA A 132 1.53 7.20 48.84
CA ALA A 132 0.85 5.91 48.92
C ALA A 132 1.86 4.74 48.90
N LYS A 133 2.76 4.73 47.92
CA LYS A 133 3.86 3.75 47.78
C LYS A 133 4.65 3.63 49.08
N ASN A 134 5.11 4.75 49.62
CA ASN A 134 5.93 4.78 50.83
C ASN A 134 5.18 4.31 52.08
N TYR A 135 3.89 4.66 52.21
CA TYR A 135 3.05 4.16 53.30
C TYR A 135 2.80 2.65 53.21
N TYR A 136 2.52 2.12 52.01
CA TYR A 136 2.39 0.67 51.82
C TYR A 136 3.69 -0.07 52.13
N LYS A 137 4.84 0.44 51.67
CA LYS A 137 6.17 -0.12 51.97
C LYS A 137 6.43 -0.20 53.47
N LYS A 138 6.12 0.87 54.21
CA LYS A 138 6.23 0.89 55.69
C LYS A 138 5.30 -0.13 56.34
N ALA A 139 4.03 -0.18 55.93
CA ALA A 139 3.07 -1.15 56.45
C ALA A 139 3.50 -2.59 56.18
N LYS A 140 3.94 -2.90 54.96
CA LYS A 140 4.49 -4.18 54.52
C LYS A 140 5.61 -4.66 55.46
N LEU A 141 6.61 -3.81 55.68
CA LEU A 141 7.76 -4.15 56.52
C LEU A 141 7.35 -4.45 57.98
N ILE A 142 6.38 -3.71 58.52
CA ILE A 142 5.89 -3.94 59.89
C ILE A 142 5.07 -5.24 59.95
N TYR A 143 4.19 -5.51 58.98
CA TYR A 143 3.42 -6.76 58.93
C TYR A 143 4.33 -8.00 58.81
N SER A 144 5.35 -7.94 57.95
CA SER A 144 6.34 -9.00 57.79
C SER A 144 7.11 -9.26 59.10
N LYS A 145 7.61 -8.22 59.77
CA LYS A 145 8.27 -8.34 61.09
C LYS A 145 7.36 -8.96 62.16
N ASN A 146 6.06 -8.70 62.10
CA ASN A 146 5.07 -9.26 63.01
C ASN A 146 4.59 -10.66 62.62
N GLY A 147 5.17 -11.31 61.61
CA GLY A 147 4.77 -12.64 61.13
C GLY A 147 3.46 -12.68 60.36
N ASN A 148 2.81 -11.54 60.08
CA ASN A 148 1.58 -11.48 59.30
C ASN A 148 1.89 -11.38 57.80
N LEU A 149 2.26 -12.51 57.22
CA LEU A 149 2.64 -12.60 55.81
C LEU A 149 1.48 -12.28 54.85
N THR A 150 0.23 -12.57 55.22
CA THR A 150 -0.94 -12.30 54.36
C THR A 150 -1.14 -10.81 54.12
N ASP A 151 -1.17 -10.00 55.19
CA ASP A 151 -1.34 -8.55 55.03
C ASP A 151 -0.06 -7.88 54.51
N SER A 152 1.12 -8.44 54.80
CA SER A 152 2.37 -8.03 54.14
C SER A 152 2.27 -8.14 52.62
N LEU A 153 1.83 -9.29 52.11
CA LEU A 153 1.61 -9.53 50.68
C LEU A 153 0.57 -8.59 50.07
N LYS A 154 -0.54 -8.33 50.76
CA LYS A 154 -1.54 -7.34 50.31
C LYS A 154 -0.91 -5.95 50.16
N MET A 155 -0.13 -5.51 51.14
CA MET A 155 0.55 -4.21 51.08
C MET A 155 1.57 -4.17 49.94
N ALA A 156 2.29 -5.26 49.67
CA ALA A 156 3.20 -5.36 48.54
C ALA A 156 2.48 -5.21 47.18
N ILE A 157 1.30 -5.82 47.03
CA ILE A 157 0.49 -5.67 45.80
C ILE A 157 0.06 -4.22 45.60
N PHE A 158 -0.39 -3.52 46.65
CA PHE A 158 -0.76 -2.10 46.53
C PHE A 158 0.44 -1.16 46.38
N GLU A 159 1.59 -1.49 46.97
CA GLU A 159 2.86 -0.81 46.70
C GLU A 159 3.21 -0.90 45.21
N SER A 160 3.13 -2.10 44.62
CA SER A 160 3.32 -2.31 43.18
C SER A 160 2.35 -1.49 42.34
N ARG A 161 1.06 -1.47 42.69
CA ARG A 161 0.05 -0.66 41.99
C ARG A 161 0.34 0.84 42.05
N ALA A 162 0.70 1.36 43.22
CA ALA A 162 1.04 2.77 43.38
C ALA A 162 2.30 3.13 42.59
N LEU A 163 3.33 2.28 42.61
CA LEU A 163 4.54 2.48 41.84
C LEU A 163 4.28 2.42 40.33
N ASN A 164 3.47 1.48 39.85
CA ASN A 164 3.10 1.38 38.44
C ASN A 164 2.35 2.62 37.94
N LEU A 165 1.44 3.19 38.74
CA LEU A 165 0.74 4.43 38.38
C LEU A 165 1.65 5.66 38.47
N LEU A 166 2.60 5.67 39.41
CA LEU A 166 3.61 6.73 39.48
C LEU A 166 4.50 6.71 38.24
N PHE A 167 4.91 5.50 37.83
CA PHE A 167 5.62 5.29 36.58
C PHE A 167 4.79 5.81 35.41
N ALA A 168 3.50 5.47 35.33
CA ALA A 168 2.58 5.96 34.30
C ALA A 168 2.44 7.49 34.27
N GLU A 169 2.29 8.17 35.41
CA GLU A 169 2.21 9.64 35.50
C GLU A 169 3.47 10.31 34.94
N LYS A 170 4.64 9.90 35.44
CA LYS A 170 5.94 10.43 35.01
C LYS A 170 6.17 10.20 33.52
N LEU A 171 5.74 9.03 33.06
CA LEU A 171 5.80 8.61 31.68
C LEU A 171 4.92 9.47 30.76
N ILE A 172 3.66 9.71 31.13
CA ILE A 172 2.74 10.50 30.31
C ILE A 172 3.14 11.97 30.25
N ARG A 173 3.76 12.46 31.33
CA ARG A 173 4.33 13.81 31.41
C ARG A 173 5.63 13.97 30.61
N ILE A 174 6.27 12.86 30.24
CA ILE A 174 7.63 12.85 29.70
C ILE A 174 8.55 13.59 30.69
N ASP A 175 8.57 13.11 31.94
CA ASP A 175 9.40 13.69 33.01
C ASP A 175 10.89 13.52 32.67
N GLU A 176 11.57 14.63 32.42
CA GLU A 176 12.98 14.64 32.04
C GLU A 176 13.92 14.24 33.19
N ASN A 177 13.45 14.26 34.44
CA ASN A 177 14.28 13.98 35.61
C ASN A 177 14.22 12.52 36.07
N THR A 178 13.42 11.69 35.40
CA THR A 178 13.21 10.30 35.75
C THR A 178 13.93 9.38 34.77
N ASP A 179 14.68 8.39 35.28
CA ASP A 179 15.20 7.28 34.47
C ASP A 179 14.13 6.18 34.33
N PRO A 180 13.55 5.96 33.14
CA PRO A 180 12.52 4.93 32.95
C PRO A 180 13.03 3.51 33.20
N ILE A 181 14.32 3.24 32.98
CA ILE A 181 14.92 1.90 33.17
C ILE A 181 15.03 1.58 34.65
N GLU A 182 15.43 2.55 35.47
CA GLU A 182 15.52 2.41 36.92
C GLU A 182 14.13 2.13 37.53
N MET A 183 13.13 2.94 37.17
CA MET A 183 11.76 2.73 37.64
C MET A 183 11.17 1.40 37.18
N ALA A 184 11.41 1.01 35.93
CA ALA A 184 10.95 -0.30 35.43
C ALA A 184 11.62 -1.46 36.20
N SER A 185 12.91 -1.34 36.50
CA SER A 185 13.64 -2.33 37.30
C SER A 185 13.06 -2.42 38.72
N GLU A 186 12.69 -1.29 39.34
CA GLU A 186 12.01 -1.27 40.64
C GLU A 186 10.65 -2.01 40.57
N CYS A 187 9.84 -1.72 39.55
CA CYS A 187 8.55 -2.38 39.34
C CYS A 187 8.71 -3.89 39.14
N GLU A 188 9.66 -4.31 38.30
CA GLU A 188 9.94 -5.72 38.02
C GLU A 188 10.39 -6.47 39.28
N ASN A 189 11.28 -5.87 40.07
CA ASN A 189 11.76 -6.46 41.31
C ASN A 189 10.62 -6.69 42.31
N ILE A 190 9.73 -5.71 42.48
CA ILE A 190 8.56 -5.86 43.36
C ILE A 190 7.63 -6.98 42.86
N ILE A 191 7.35 -7.05 41.55
CA ILE A 191 6.53 -8.12 40.96
C ILE A 191 7.14 -9.50 41.22
N LYS A 192 8.45 -9.66 41.00
CA LYS A 192 9.16 -10.92 41.26
C LYS A 192 9.13 -11.32 42.74
N THR A 193 9.36 -10.37 43.65
CA THR A 193 9.27 -10.65 45.10
C THR A 193 7.87 -11.10 45.50
N ILE A 194 6.82 -10.42 45.03
CA ILE A 194 5.44 -10.82 45.30
C ILE A 194 5.18 -12.23 44.76
N TRP A 195 5.65 -12.53 43.55
CA TRP A 195 5.46 -13.84 42.93
C TRP A 195 6.11 -14.98 43.75
N GLU A 196 7.37 -14.82 44.18
CA GLU A 196 8.07 -15.84 44.98
C GLU A 196 7.38 -16.12 46.32
N GLU A 197 6.82 -15.10 46.97
CA GLU A 197 6.04 -15.28 48.19
C GLU A 197 4.68 -15.97 47.93
N LEU A 198 4.00 -15.61 46.83
CA LEU A 198 2.70 -16.19 46.46
C LEU A 198 2.79 -17.68 46.06
N LYS A 199 3.89 -18.11 45.43
CA LYS A 199 4.12 -19.53 45.06
C LYS A 199 3.92 -20.48 46.25
N ASN A 200 4.34 -20.04 47.42
CA ASN A 200 4.32 -20.83 48.65
C ASN A 200 3.00 -20.68 49.45
N LYS A 201 2.02 -19.92 48.94
CA LYS A 201 0.78 -19.57 49.65
C LYS A 201 -0.47 -19.76 48.78
N GLN A 202 -0.98 -21.00 48.74
CA GLN A 202 -2.16 -21.34 47.93
C GLN A 202 -3.48 -20.74 48.48
N ASP A 203 -3.58 -20.60 49.80
CA ASP A 203 -4.71 -19.96 50.50
C ASP A 203 -4.52 -18.43 50.58
N PHE A 204 -4.85 -17.76 49.49
CA PHE A 204 -4.82 -16.31 49.35
C PHE A 204 -6.05 -15.83 48.58
N SER A 205 -6.59 -14.67 48.93
CA SER A 205 -7.85 -14.18 48.36
C SER A 205 -7.73 -13.90 46.86
N GLU A 206 -8.73 -14.38 46.12
CA GLU A 206 -8.81 -14.31 44.67
C GLU A 206 -8.83 -12.87 44.14
N LEU A 207 -9.39 -11.94 44.90
CA LEU A 207 -9.47 -10.52 44.50
C LEU A 207 -8.08 -9.88 44.44
N TYR A 208 -7.27 -10.08 45.47
CA TYR A 208 -5.92 -9.51 45.51
C TYR A 208 -4.98 -10.19 44.50
N LEU A 209 -5.18 -11.49 44.23
CA LEU A 209 -4.52 -12.15 43.10
C LEU A 209 -4.92 -11.49 41.76
N GLY A 210 -6.21 -11.15 41.59
CA GLY A 210 -6.68 -10.37 40.45
C GLY A 210 -5.97 -9.01 40.34
N TYR A 211 -5.85 -8.27 41.44
CA TYR A 211 -5.12 -6.99 41.45
C TYR A 211 -3.64 -7.13 41.12
N PHE A 212 -2.98 -8.21 41.55
CA PHE A 212 -1.61 -8.52 41.16
C PHE A 212 -1.48 -8.77 39.65
N LEU A 213 -2.39 -9.56 39.06
CA LEU A 213 -2.43 -9.81 37.61
C LEU A 213 -2.68 -8.52 36.82
N ILE A 214 -3.58 -7.65 37.30
CA ILE A 214 -3.82 -6.33 36.71
C ILE A 214 -2.55 -5.47 36.75
N SER A 215 -1.78 -5.49 37.85
CA SER A 215 -0.51 -4.76 37.94
C SER A 215 0.50 -5.23 36.89
N ILE A 216 0.64 -6.54 36.70
CA ILE A 216 1.55 -7.11 35.68
C ILE A 216 1.12 -6.65 34.27
N MET A 217 -0.19 -6.70 34.00
CA MET A 217 -0.77 -6.26 32.73
C MET A 217 -0.47 -4.79 32.43
N GLU A 218 -0.81 -3.90 33.37
CA GLU A 218 -0.62 -2.45 33.25
C GLU A 218 0.86 -2.14 33.00
N PHE A 219 1.73 -2.69 33.84
CA PHE A 219 3.18 -2.48 33.72
C PHE A 219 3.74 -2.97 32.39
N SER A 220 3.32 -4.16 31.94
CA SER A 220 3.78 -4.73 30.66
C SER A 220 3.35 -3.88 29.45
N ASN A 221 2.17 -3.24 29.50
CA ASN A 221 1.74 -2.28 28.45
C ASN A 221 2.57 -1.00 28.45
N TRP A 222 2.93 -0.48 29.63
CA TRP A 222 3.77 0.71 29.74
C TRP A 222 5.18 0.48 29.19
N ILE A 223 5.81 -0.66 29.52
CA ILE A 223 7.14 -1.03 29.00
C ILE A 223 7.14 -1.08 27.47
N LEU A 224 6.17 -1.77 26.85
CA LEU A 224 6.14 -1.89 25.39
C LEU A 224 6.01 -0.54 24.66
N SER A 225 5.42 0.47 25.29
CA SER A 225 5.14 1.75 24.66
C SER A 225 6.38 2.63 24.48
N LEU A 226 7.44 2.39 25.25
CA LEU A 226 8.39 3.46 25.51
C LEU A 226 9.86 3.06 25.54
N PHE A 227 10.18 1.78 25.69
CA PHE A 227 11.57 1.36 25.58
C PHE A 227 12.07 1.47 24.12
N PRO A 228 13.36 1.78 23.92
CA PRO A 228 13.97 1.78 22.59
C PRO A 228 13.74 0.42 21.90
N ALA A 229 13.37 0.47 20.62
CA ALA A 229 13.11 -0.76 19.85
C ALA A 229 14.32 -1.71 19.77
N GLU A 230 15.52 -1.18 19.99
CA GLU A 230 16.83 -1.86 19.87
C GLU A 230 17.24 -2.63 21.15
N ASP A 231 16.57 -2.43 22.29
CA ASP A 231 16.96 -3.05 23.55
C ASP A 231 16.40 -4.48 23.72
N LEU A 232 17.31 -5.45 23.66
CA LEU A 232 17.07 -6.89 23.91
C LEU A 232 16.40 -7.18 25.27
N ILE A 233 16.49 -6.24 26.22
CA ILE A 233 15.96 -6.35 27.59
C ILE A 233 14.46 -6.71 27.59
N ASN A 234 13.70 -6.20 26.60
CA ASN A 234 12.27 -6.44 26.50
C ASN A 234 11.91 -7.89 26.15
N LYS A 235 12.70 -8.57 25.32
CA LYS A 235 12.38 -9.94 24.89
C LYS A 235 12.41 -10.91 26.07
N GLN A 236 13.48 -10.81 26.87
CA GLN A 236 13.67 -11.69 28.01
C GLN A 236 12.63 -11.42 29.10
N TYR A 237 12.35 -10.15 29.39
CA TYR A 237 11.27 -9.74 30.30
C TYR A 237 9.90 -10.34 29.90
N ILE A 238 9.52 -10.24 28.62
CA ILE A 238 8.25 -10.80 28.10
C ILE A 238 8.24 -12.32 28.22
N ILE A 239 9.36 -13.01 27.97
CA ILE A 239 9.47 -14.46 28.12
C ILE A 239 9.33 -14.88 29.59
N ASP A 240 9.99 -14.18 30.50
CA ASP A 240 10.00 -14.53 31.92
C ASP A 240 8.65 -14.27 32.58
N ASN A 241 7.99 -13.15 32.27
CA ASN A 241 6.63 -12.90 32.74
C ASN A 241 5.62 -13.89 32.15
N ARG A 242 5.78 -14.29 30.87
CA ARG A 242 4.96 -15.36 30.30
C ARG A 242 5.12 -16.66 31.09
N LYS A 243 6.35 -17.09 31.41
CA LYS A 243 6.61 -18.29 32.22
C LYS A 243 6.00 -18.17 33.62
N MET A 244 6.13 -17.00 34.26
CA MET A 244 5.49 -16.71 35.54
C MET A 244 3.97 -16.90 35.46
N ILE A 245 3.31 -16.40 34.42
CA ILE A 245 1.86 -16.59 34.23
C ILE A 245 1.50 -18.07 33.98
N GLU A 246 2.36 -18.82 33.28
CA GLU A 246 2.18 -20.27 33.10
C GLU A 246 2.23 -21.02 34.43
N GLU A 247 3.25 -20.75 35.25
CA GLU A 247 3.36 -21.30 36.60
C GLU A 247 2.18 -20.88 37.48
N PHE A 248 1.75 -19.62 37.40
CA PHE A 248 0.58 -19.09 38.11
C PHE A 248 -0.69 -19.88 37.77
N ILE A 249 -0.93 -20.14 36.48
CA ILE A 249 -2.06 -20.96 36.02
C ILE A 249 -1.96 -22.36 36.67
N ASN A 250 -0.80 -23.01 36.62
CA ASN A 250 -0.65 -24.36 37.15
C ASN A 250 -0.88 -24.46 38.67
N ILE A 251 -0.47 -23.45 39.44
CA ILE A 251 -0.62 -23.43 40.91
C ILE A 251 -2.06 -23.10 41.31
N PHE A 252 -2.68 -22.09 40.70
CA PHE A 252 -3.97 -21.55 41.14
C PHE A 252 -5.18 -22.05 40.35
N GLN A 253 -5.02 -22.95 39.37
CA GLN A 253 -6.13 -23.56 38.62
C GLN A 253 -6.91 -24.62 39.42
N LYS A 254 -6.28 -25.29 40.41
CA LYS A 254 -6.89 -26.37 41.21
C LYS A 254 -7.93 -25.90 42.23
N PRO A 255 -7.68 -24.86 43.05
CA PRO A 255 -8.76 -24.17 43.73
C PRO A 255 -9.54 -23.38 42.66
N LEU A 256 -10.86 -23.49 42.59
CA LEU A 256 -11.69 -22.91 41.52
C LEU A 256 -11.73 -21.36 41.55
N LYS A 257 -10.59 -20.68 41.35
CA LYS A 257 -10.44 -19.22 41.33
C LYS A 257 -10.72 -18.67 39.93
N ILE A 258 -12.01 -18.49 39.61
CA ILE A 258 -12.53 -18.15 38.28
C ILE A 258 -11.98 -16.83 37.71
N LEU A 259 -12.00 -15.73 38.48
CA LEU A 259 -11.46 -14.42 38.10
C LEU A 259 -9.95 -14.50 37.83
N CYS A 260 -9.21 -15.21 38.67
CA CYS A 260 -7.77 -15.42 38.47
C CYS A 260 -7.50 -16.17 37.16
N ALA A 261 -8.17 -17.32 36.95
CA ALA A 261 -8.01 -18.10 35.73
C ALA A 261 -8.35 -17.28 34.48
N PHE A 262 -9.44 -16.52 34.52
CA PHE A 262 -9.87 -15.63 33.44
C PHE A 262 -8.81 -14.57 33.09
N MET A 263 -8.27 -13.88 34.11
CA MET A 263 -7.23 -12.87 33.93
C MET A 263 -5.91 -13.48 33.43
N SER A 264 -5.49 -14.62 33.99
CA SER A 264 -4.26 -15.29 33.58
C SER A 264 -4.32 -15.76 32.12
N TYR A 265 -5.45 -16.29 31.65
CA TYR A 265 -5.60 -16.67 30.23
C TYR A 265 -5.54 -15.47 29.29
N SER A 266 -6.13 -14.34 29.69
CA SER A 266 -6.08 -13.07 28.94
C SER A 266 -4.64 -12.55 28.84
N LEU A 267 -3.91 -12.53 29.96
CA LEU A 267 -2.51 -12.14 30.04
C LEU A 267 -1.61 -13.07 29.23
N TYR A 268 -1.80 -14.37 29.34
CA TYR A 268 -1.00 -15.35 28.62
C TYR A 268 -1.19 -15.18 27.10
N SER A 269 -2.44 -14.93 26.66
CA SER A 269 -2.72 -14.54 25.28
C SER A 269 -2.00 -13.25 24.87
N TRP A 270 -1.99 -12.22 25.72
CA TRP A 270 -1.26 -10.97 25.46
C TRP A 270 0.23 -11.23 25.22
N PHE A 271 0.91 -12.00 26.08
CA PHE A 271 2.33 -12.32 25.90
C PHE A 271 2.59 -13.07 24.58
N TYR A 272 1.71 -14.00 24.17
CA TYR A 272 1.84 -14.66 22.87
C TYR A 272 1.64 -13.69 21.69
N ASN A 273 0.69 -12.77 21.77
CA ASN A 273 0.51 -11.74 20.75
C ASN A 273 1.75 -10.85 20.63
N VAL A 274 2.29 -10.38 21.76
CA VAL A 274 3.50 -9.56 21.80
C VAL A 274 4.69 -10.32 21.22
N LEU A 275 4.93 -11.56 21.65
CA LEU A 275 6.00 -12.39 21.07
C LEU A 275 5.84 -12.56 19.56
N ALA A 276 4.62 -12.83 19.08
CA ALA A 276 4.32 -12.97 17.67
C ALA A 276 4.68 -11.70 16.87
N LEU A 277 4.34 -10.53 17.39
CA LEU A 277 4.47 -9.26 16.68
C LEU A 277 5.89 -8.69 16.71
N TYR A 278 6.56 -8.79 17.87
CA TYR A 278 7.81 -8.10 18.13
C TYR A 278 9.04 -8.99 18.01
N PHE A 279 8.91 -10.29 18.25
CA PHE A 279 10.07 -11.17 18.45
C PHE A 279 10.10 -12.42 17.57
N VAL A 280 9.01 -12.69 16.84
CA VAL A 280 8.92 -13.83 15.92
C VAL A 280 8.99 -13.35 14.48
N ASP A 281 10.11 -13.69 13.86
CA ASP A 281 10.51 -13.24 12.53
C ASP A 281 9.88 -14.06 11.40
N ASN A 282 9.87 -15.38 11.58
CA ASN A 282 9.36 -16.32 10.61
C ASN A 282 7.81 -16.30 10.58
N GLN A 283 7.23 -16.14 9.40
CA GLN A 283 5.79 -16.01 9.23
C GLN A 283 4.98 -17.23 9.74
N PHE A 284 5.54 -18.44 9.64
CA PHE A 284 4.87 -19.67 10.08
C PHE A 284 4.88 -19.80 11.60
N GLU A 285 6.00 -19.47 12.20
CA GLU A 285 6.12 -19.41 13.66
C GLU A 285 5.17 -18.33 14.21
N ARG A 286 5.10 -17.15 13.57
CA ARG A 286 4.19 -16.07 13.99
C ARG A 286 2.73 -16.53 14.03
N LYS A 287 2.28 -17.24 13.00
CA LYS A 287 0.93 -17.86 12.96
C LYS A 287 0.68 -18.78 14.16
N LYS A 288 1.67 -19.61 14.52
CA LYS A 288 1.56 -20.54 15.65
C LYS A 288 1.36 -19.78 16.97
N TYR A 289 2.11 -18.70 17.19
CA TYR A 289 1.96 -17.86 18.38
C TYR A 289 0.57 -17.21 18.45
N LEU A 290 0.08 -16.61 17.35
CA LEU A 290 -1.24 -15.96 17.33
C LEU A 290 -2.40 -16.95 17.49
N LYS A 291 -2.32 -18.15 16.91
CA LYS A 291 -3.30 -19.21 17.17
C LYS A 291 -3.25 -19.71 18.61
N THR A 292 -2.07 -19.73 19.22
CA THR A 292 -1.92 -20.09 20.63
C THR A 292 -2.57 -19.03 21.52
N ALA A 293 -2.35 -17.74 21.24
CA ALA A 293 -3.05 -16.65 21.90
C ALA A 293 -4.58 -16.81 21.80
N GLN A 294 -5.11 -17.06 20.59
CA GLN A 294 -6.54 -17.30 20.37
C GLN A 294 -7.09 -18.47 21.20
N LYS A 295 -6.33 -19.57 21.28
CA LYS A 295 -6.70 -20.75 22.09
C LYS A 295 -6.84 -20.40 23.57
N TRP A 296 -5.97 -19.55 24.10
CA TRP A 296 -6.05 -19.11 25.50
C TRP A 296 -7.23 -18.18 25.76
N LEU A 297 -7.52 -17.26 24.82
CA LEU A 297 -8.74 -16.44 24.91
C LEU A 297 -9.99 -17.31 24.91
N THR A 298 -10.05 -18.35 24.06
CA THR A 298 -11.18 -19.30 24.01
C THR A 298 -11.40 -19.99 25.36
N LYS A 299 -10.33 -20.27 26.13
CA LYS A 299 -10.47 -20.81 27.50
C LYS A 299 -11.06 -19.78 28.46
N GLY A 300 -10.70 -18.50 28.30
CA GLY A 300 -11.29 -17.40 29.08
C GLY A 300 -12.77 -17.19 28.77
N GLU A 301 -13.19 -17.37 27.51
CA GLU A 301 -14.60 -17.23 27.08
C GLU A 301 -15.56 -18.09 27.90
N ILE A 302 -15.13 -19.30 28.31
CA ILE A 302 -15.93 -20.23 29.11
C ILE A 302 -16.40 -19.60 30.44
N PHE A 303 -15.62 -18.67 30.99
CA PHE A 303 -15.92 -18.02 32.27
C PHE A 303 -16.71 -16.72 32.13
N LEU A 304 -16.88 -16.16 30.93
CA LEU A 304 -17.58 -14.88 30.71
C LEU A 304 -18.92 -14.75 31.47
N PRO A 305 -19.83 -15.76 31.48
CA PRO A 305 -21.11 -15.64 32.18
C PRO A 305 -21.00 -15.48 33.71
N LYS A 306 -19.82 -15.80 34.27
CA LYS A 306 -19.56 -15.78 35.72
C LYS A 306 -18.70 -14.60 36.16
N ILE A 307 -18.15 -13.82 35.23
CA ILE A 307 -17.31 -12.67 35.53
C ILE A 307 -18.16 -11.40 35.53
N ASN A 308 -18.10 -10.64 36.63
CA ASN A 308 -18.78 -9.35 36.75
C ASN A 308 -17.81 -8.20 37.10
N HIS A 309 -16.51 -8.42 36.95
CA HIS A 309 -15.47 -7.44 37.26
C HIS A 309 -15.17 -6.59 36.01
N ASN A 310 -15.43 -5.28 36.07
CA ASN A 310 -15.42 -4.39 34.91
C ASN A 310 -14.05 -4.33 34.23
N SER A 311 -12.97 -4.09 34.98
CA SER A 311 -11.61 -4.00 34.44
C SER A 311 -11.13 -5.30 33.79
N ALA A 312 -11.47 -6.45 34.38
CA ALA A 312 -11.15 -7.76 33.82
C ALA A 312 -11.88 -8.04 32.51
N LEU A 313 -13.19 -7.74 32.45
CA LEU A 313 -13.99 -7.86 31.23
C LEU A 313 -13.49 -6.92 30.13
N ALA A 314 -13.21 -5.65 30.47
CA ALA A 314 -12.68 -4.68 29.52
C ALA A 314 -11.38 -5.19 28.90
N PHE A 315 -10.44 -5.66 29.72
CA PHE A 315 -9.18 -6.21 29.23
C PHE A 315 -9.38 -7.42 28.33
N PHE A 316 -10.26 -8.34 28.72
CA PHE A 316 -10.54 -9.54 27.92
C PHE A 316 -11.08 -9.20 26.52
N TYR A 317 -12.07 -8.31 26.43
CA TYR A 317 -12.62 -7.86 25.15
C TYR A 317 -11.58 -7.14 24.29
N TYR A 318 -10.77 -6.29 24.92
CA TYR A 318 -9.64 -5.63 24.26
C TYR A 318 -8.63 -6.66 23.71
N MET A 319 -8.33 -7.72 24.46
CA MET A 319 -7.40 -8.76 24.00
C MET A 319 -7.94 -9.61 22.86
N ARG A 320 -9.23 -9.93 22.89
CA ARG A 320 -9.91 -10.58 21.76
C ARG A 320 -9.87 -9.72 20.51
N PHE A 321 -10.16 -8.43 20.65
CA PHE A 321 -10.06 -7.46 19.57
C PHE A 321 -8.64 -7.42 18.98
N CYS A 322 -7.62 -7.22 19.82
CA CYS A 322 -6.21 -7.22 19.40
C CYS A 322 -5.82 -8.49 18.65
N ASN A 323 -6.06 -9.68 19.24
CA ASN A 323 -5.69 -10.95 18.61
C ASN A 323 -6.37 -11.13 17.24
N ALA A 324 -7.65 -10.75 17.14
CA ALA A 324 -8.40 -10.92 15.92
C ALA A 324 -7.92 -9.96 14.81
N ILE A 325 -7.58 -8.71 15.13
CA ILE A 325 -6.97 -7.78 14.18
C ILE A 325 -5.61 -8.29 13.70
N TYR A 326 -4.76 -8.80 14.59
CA TYR A 326 -3.46 -9.36 14.20
C TYR A 326 -3.59 -10.59 13.29
N LEU A 327 -4.60 -11.44 13.52
CA LEU A 327 -4.91 -12.55 12.62
C LEU A 327 -5.36 -12.05 11.24
N ILE A 328 -6.26 -11.07 11.18
CA ILE A 328 -6.76 -10.47 9.94
C ILE A 328 -5.63 -9.85 9.13
N TYR A 329 -4.76 -9.10 9.79
CA TYR A 329 -3.64 -8.42 9.15
C TYR A 329 -2.67 -9.41 8.47
N LEU A 330 -2.52 -10.61 9.03
CA LEU A 330 -1.74 -11.70 8.41
C LEU A 330 -2.54 -12.52 7.36
N GLY A 331 -3.71 -12.04 6.95
CA GLY A 331 -4.58 -12.71 5.98
C GLY A 331 -5.34 -13.91 6.55
N TYR A 332 -5.42 -14.07 7.87
CA TYR A 332 -6.25 -15.09 8.51
C TYR A 332 -7.63 -14.52 8.84
N PHE A 333 -8.65 -15.09 8.23
CA PHE A 333 -10.03 -14.72 8.56
C PHE A 333 -10.36 -15.14 10.00
N ALA A 334 -10.63 -14.16 10.86
CA ALA A 334 -11.37 -14.41 12.09
C ALA A 334 -12.81 -14.73 11.67
N LYS A 335 -13.31 -15.93 12.01
CA LYS A 335 -14.65 -16.41 11.62
C LYS A 335 -15.78 -15.44 12.00
N ASP A 336 -15.56 -14.55 12.97
CA ASP A 336 -16.59 -13.70 13.56
C ASP A 336 -16.21 -12.20 13.61
N PHE A 337 -15.97 -11.56 12.47
CA PHE A 337 -15.68 -10.11 12.44
C PHE A 337 -16.77 -9.25 13.11
N LYS A 338 -18.03 -9.68 13.05
CA LYS A 338 -19.15 -9.02 13.75
C LYS A 338 -19.01 -9.08 15.28
N ASN A 339 -18.49 -10.19 15.83
CA ASN A 339 -18.26 -10.33 17.27
C ASN A 339 -17.11 -9.42 17.73
N ILE A 340 -16.09 -9.20 16.88
CA ILE A 340 -14.98 -8.27 17.16
C ILE A 340 -15.48 -6.84 17.37
N ILE A 341 -16.43 -6.36 16.54
CA ILE A 341 -17.00 -5.01 16.71
C ILE A 341 -17.81 -4.92 18.01
N SER A 342 -18.56 -5.98 18.35
CA SER A 342 -19.29 -6.05 19.63
C SER A 342 -18.34 -6.04 20.83
N ASP A 343 -17.20 -6.71 20.73
CA ASP A 343 -16.16 -6.72 21.77
C ASP A 343 -15.62 -5.29 22.00
N VAL A 344 -15.38 -4.52 20.94
CA VAL A 344 -14.94 -3.12 21.06
C VAL A 344 -15.98 -2.26 21.78
N ASN A 345 -17.26 -2.37 21.41
CA ASN A 345 -18.32 -1.61 22.10
C ASN A 345 -18.37 -1.97 23.58
N SER A 346 -18.30 -3.27 23.89
CA SER A 346 -18.29 -3.77 25.27
C SER A 346 -17.07 -3.26 26.04
N PHE A 347 -15.89 -3.27 25.41
CA PHE A 347 -14.69 -2.66 25.96
C PHE A 347 -14.87 -1.17 26.23
N THR A 348 -15.39 -0.41 25.27
CA THR A 348 -15.60 1.04 25.40
C THR A 348 -16.56 1.39 26.54
N GLU A 349 -17.67 0.67 26.69
CA GLU A 349 -18.62 0.89 27.79
C GLU A 349 -17.98 0.63 29.15
N LEU A 350 -17.25 -0.49 29.28
CA LEU A 350 -16.61 -0.88 30.53
C LEU A 350 -15.43 0.03 30.89
N ILE A 351 -14.58 0.37 29.92
CA ILE A 351 -13.37 1.18 30.19
C ILE A 351 -13.72 2.61 30.60
N LEU A 352 -14.84 3.16 30.14
CA LEU A 352 -15.30 4.51 30.51
C LEU A 352 -15.68 4.63 31.99
N ILE A 353 -16.12 3.54 32.61
CA ILE A 353 -16.45 3.49 34.05
C ILE A 353 -15.30 2.93 34.90
N SER A 354 -14.26 2.36 34.27
CA SER A 354 -13.05 1.88 34.95
C SER A 354 -12.20 3.03 35.49
N ASN A 355 -11.37 2.71 36.49
CA ASN A 355 -10.46 3.63 37.15
C ASN A 355 -9.10 2.96 37.45
N PRO A 356 -7.99 3.71 37.47
CA PRO A 356 -7.88 5.15 37.22
C PRO A 356 -8.11 5.56 35.76
N LYS A 357 -8.65 6.76 35.56
CA LYS A 357 -8.98 7.30 34.24
C LYS A 357 -7.79 7.45 33.29
N ILE A 358 -6.56 7.55 33.80
CA ILE A 358 -5.34 7.59 32.99
C ILE A 358 -5.17 6.32 32.14
N LEU A 359 -5.50 5.15 32.69
CA LEU A 359 -5.45 3.87 31.99
C LEU A 359 -6.60 3.76 30.98
N ALA A 360 -7.76 4.34 31.30
CA ALA A 360 -8.89 4.37 30.38
C ALA A 360 -8.59 5.20 29.12
N VAL A 361 -8.01 6.39 29.29
CA VAL A 361 -7.53 7.23 28.17
C VAL A 361 -6.51 6.48 27.32
N TYR A 362 -5.51 5.89 27.96
CA TYR A 362 -4.48 5.13 27.27
C TYR A 362 -5.06 3.95 26.47
N GLY A 363 -5.97 3.16 27.07
CA GLY A 363 -6.65 2.05 26.41
C GLY A 363 -7.51 2.49 25.22
N LEU A 364 -8.21 3.63 25.32
CA LEU A 364 -8.98 4.19 24.21
C LEU A 364 -8.08 4.65 23.06
N PHE A 365 -6.98 5.36 23.33
CA PHE A 365 -6.05 5.79 22.29
C PHE A 365 -5.33 4.63 21.61
N TYR A 366 -4.94 3.59 22.34
CA TYR A 366 -4.34 2.41 21.73
C TYR A 366 -5.35 1.65 20.87
N THR A 367 -6.59 1.51 21.34
CA THR A 367 -7.68 0.90 20.55
C THR A 367 -7.95 1.71 19.28
N ALA A 368 -7.95 3.04 19.38
CA ALA A 368 -8.01 3.93 18.22
C ALA A 368 -6.83 3.68 17.26
N GLY A 369 -5.61 3.50 17.79
CA GLY A 369 -4.41 3.07 17.05
C GLY A 369 -4.62 1.84 16.19
N ILE A 370 -5.23 0.81 16.73
CA ILE A 370 -5.52 -0.42 15.98
C ILE A 370 -6.49 -0.15 14.82
N PHE A 371 -7.54 0.65 15.04
CA PHE A 371 -8.44 1.07 13.96
C PHE A 371 -7.77 2.01 12.95
N THR A 372 -6.85 2.88 13.37
CA THR A 372 -6.01 3.70 12.49
C THR A 372 -5.19 2.82 11.56
N ILE A 373 -4.55 1.77 12.09
CA ILE A 373 -3.80 0.79 11.29
C ILE A 373 -4.72 0.10 10.27
N ALA A 374 -5.91 -0.35 10.71
CA ALA A 374 -6.88 -0.97 9.82
C ALA A 374 -7.40 -0.02 8.72
N THR A 375 -7.51 1.28 9.04
CA THR A 375 -7.88 2.37 8.12
C THR A 375 -6.82 2.58 7.04
N LEU A 376 -5.54 2.53 7.44
CA LEU A 376 -4.40 2.73 6.54
C LEU A 376 -4.15 1.54 5.61
N ASN A 377 -4.66 0.35 5.96
CA ASN A 377 -4.53 -0.83 5.12
C ASN A 377 -5.37 -0.69 3.84
N ARG A 378 -4.73 -0.35 2.72
CA ARG A 378 -5.33 -0.20 1.38
C ARG A 378 -5.87 -1.52 0.79
N SER A 379 -5.54 -2.67 1.40
CA SER A 379 -6.16 -3.96 1.06
C SER A 379 -7.60 -4.08 1.59
N THR A 380 -7.97 -3.26 2.58
CA THR A 380 -9.34 -3.19 3.10
C THR A 380 -10.22 -2.37 2.15
N PRO A 381 -11.47 -2.77 1.85
CA PRO A 381 -12.39 -1.96 1.05
C PRO A 381 -12.58 -0.54 1.60
N ASP A 382 -12.65 0.48 0.73
CA ASP A 382 -12.70 1.89 1.14
C ASP A 382 -13.85 2.23 2.11
N ILE A 383 -15.03 1.62 1.93
CA ILE A 383 -16.16 1.81 2.84
C ILE A 383 -15.81 1.35 4.27
N GLN A 384 -15.10 0.21 4.39
CA GLN A 384 -14.66 -0.31 5.69
C GLN A 384 -13.54 0.54 6.28
N ARG A 385 -12.60 1.04 5.44
CA ARG A 385 -11.57 1.99 5.87
C ARG A 385 -12.20 3.27 6.45
N ILE A 386 -13.26 3.79 5.83
CA ILE A 386 -14.04 4.92 6.36
C ILE A 386 -14.71 4.58 7.69
N ASP A 387 -15.31 3.39 7.84
CA ASP A 387 -15.93 2.96 9.12
C ASP A 387 -14.90 2.87 10.25
N PHE A 388 -13.73 2.27 9.99
CA PHE A 388 -12.64 2.21 10.95
C PHE A 388 -12.11 3.60 11.31
N ALA A 389 -11.95 4.48 10.33
CA ALA A 389 -11.53 5.85 10.55
C ALA A 389 -12.50 6.60 11.49
N LYS A 390 -13.82 6.46 11.26
CA LYS A 390 -14.86 7.05 12.11
C LYS A 390 -14.88 6.46 13.51
N LYS A 391 -14.68 5.14 13.65
CA LYS A 391 -14.58 4.48 14.95
C LYS A 391 -13.37 4.95 15.74
N ALA A 392 -12.20 5.03 15.10
CA ALA A 392 -11.00 5.57 15.71
C ALA A 392 -11.21 7.02 16.16
N HIS A 393 -11.84 7.85 15.31
CA HIS A 393 -12.17 9.23 15.65
C HIS A 393 -13.09 9.32 16.89
N ASN A 394 -14.17 8.53 16.95
CA ASN A 394 -15.08 8.49 18.10
C ASN A 394 -14.38 8.06 19.39
N LEU A 395 -13.50 7.05 19.34
CA LEU A 395 -12.71 6.62 20.50
C LEU A 395 -11.80 7.75 21.02
N ILE A 396 -11.19 8.52 20.12
CA ILE A 396 -10.36 9.68 20.46
C ILE A 396 -11.20 10.80 21.06
N GLU A 397 -12.39 11.07 20.52
CA GLU A 397 -13.34 12.05 21.08
C GLU A 397 -13.82 11.64 22.47
N LEU A 398 -14.16 10.36 22.68
CA LEU A 398 -14.52 9.84 24.00
C LEU A 398 -13.39 10.04 25.01
N ALA A 399 -12.15 9.72 24.63
CA ALA A 399 -10.99 9.92 25.49
C ALA A 399 -10.76 11.41 25.82
N THR A 400 -10.91 12.29 24.84
CA THR A 400 -10.59 13.72 24.98
C THR A 400 -11.70 14.51 25.69
N ASN A 401 -12.95 14.28 25.31
CA ASN A 401 -14.10 15.08 25.75
C ASN A 401 -14.80 14.51 26.98
N LYS A 402 -14.82 13.17 27.15
CA LYS A 402 -15.58 12.53 28.25
C LYS A 402 -14.72 12.31 29.50
N LEU A 403 -13.43 11.98 29.34
CA LEU A 403 -12.55 11.72 30.47
C LEU A 403 -11.83 12.98 30.98
N LEU A 404 -11.81 14.08 30.20
CA LEU A 404 -11.25 15.42 30.48
C LEU A 404 -9.78 15.49 30.94
N ILE A 405 -9.19 14.42 31.43
CA ILE A 405 -7.80 14.35 31.90
C ILE A 405 -6.79 14.71 30.80
N VAL A 406 -7.13 14.46 29.53
CA VAL A 406 -6.32 14.83 28.36
C VAL A 406 -6.15 16.34 28.21
N THR A 407 -7.00 17.16 28.84
CA THR A 407 -6.85 18.63 28.79
C THR A 407 -5.70 19.15 29.66
N ASN A 408 -5.08 18.30 30.49
CA ASN A 408 -3.90 18.68 31.25
C ASN A 408 -2.72 18.94 30.28
N PRO A 409 -2.19 20.16 30.20
CA PRO A 409 -1.14 20.51 29.24
C PRO A 409 0.18 19.76 29.51
N ASN A 410 0.36 19.21 30.71
CA ASN A 410 1.54 18.43 31.06
C ASN A 410 1.52 17.02 30.44
N TYR A 411 0.38 16.51 29.98
CA TYR A 411 0.25 15.13 29.47
C TYR A 411 0.67 15.02 28.00
N LYS A 412 1.96 15.28 27.75
CA LYS A 412 2.57 15.34 26.42
C LYS A 412 2.40 14.04 25.61
N LEU A 413 2.52 12.86 26.23
CA LEU A 413 2.35 11.57 25.53
C LEU A 413 0.92 11.40 24.99
N PHE A 414 -0.10 11.87 25.72
CA PHE A 414 -1.48 11.81 25.24
C PHE A 414 -1.73 12.73 24.05
N ASN A 415 -1.12 13.92 24.04
CA ASN A 415 -1.16 14.78 22.85
C ASN A 415 -0.51 14.09 21.64
N LEU A 416 0.64 13.44 21.83
CA LEU A 416 1.31 12.66 20.78
C LEU A 416 0.44 11.52 20.25
N LEU A 417 -0.12 10.69 21.13
CA LEU A 417 -0.99 9.58 20.75
C LEU A 417 -2.28 10.04 20.06
N ARG A 418 -2.89 11.13 20.54
CA ARG A 418 -4.07 11.75 19.92
C ARG A 418 -3.76 12.19 18.50
N ASP A 419 -2.72 13.00 18.32
CA ASP A 419 -2.38 13.61 17.04
C ASP A 419 -1.84 12.57 16.05
N GLY A 420 -1.07 11.58 16.53
CA GLY A 420 -0.59 10.45 15.73
C GLY A 420 -1.67 9.57 15.15
N ASN A 421 -2.82 9.48 15.81
CA ASN A 421 -3.99 8.81 15.28
C ASN A 421 -4.81 9.74 14.39
N LEU A 422 -5.08 10.97 14.85
CA LEU A 422 -5.92 11.91 14.09
C LEU A 422 -5.32 12.26 12.74
N CYS A 423 -4.00 12.43 12.61
CA CYS A 423 -3.38 12.80 11.34
C CYS A 423 -3.69 11.80 10.21
N PRO A 424 -3.34 10.50 10.30
CA PRO A 424 -3.67 9.50 9.27
C PRO A 424 -5.17 9.26 9.10
N ILE A 425 -5.98 9.31 10.17
CA ILE A 425 -7.44 9.18 10.08
C ILE A 425 -8.03 10.30 9.21
N ASN A 426 -7.68 11.55 9.52
CA ASN A 426 -8.18 12.71 8.78
C ASN A 426 -7.64 12.71 7.35
N ALA A 427 -6.39 12.32 7.11
CA ALA A 427 -5.86 12.21 5.74
C ALA A 427 -6.63 11.16 4.93
N THR A 428 -6.94 10.00 5.52
CA THR A 428 -7.70 8.93 4.85
C THR A 428 -9.16 9.31 4.61
N LEU A 429 -9.82 9.94 5.59
CA LEU A 429 -11.19 10.45 5.41
C LEU A 429 -11.23 11.53 4.32
N GLY A 430 -10.22 12.40 4.29
CA GLY A 430 -10.03 13.41 3.26
C GLY A 430 -9.91 12.82 1.86
N ASP A 431 -9.12 11.76 1.72
CA ASP A 431 -8.88 11.04 0.47
C ASP A 431 -10.13 10.27 -0.04
N LEU A 432 -10.86 9.60 0.86
CA LEU A 432 -11.92 8.65 0.46
C LEU A 432 -13.35 9.23 0.45
N ILE A 433 -13.61 10.33 1.18
CA ILE A 433 -14.98 10.89 1.24
C ILE A 433 -15.31 11.65 -0.04
N LYS A 434 -16.48 11.33 -0.61
CA LYS A 434 -16.98 11.95 -1.86
C LYS A 434 -17.44 13.41 -1.69
N ASP A 435 -17.90 13.79 -0.50
CA ASP A 435 -18.31 15.19 -0.23
C ASP A 435 -17.06 16.08 -0.20
N LYS A 436 -16.94 16.98 -1.18
CA LYS A 436 -15.74 17.80 -1.38
C LYS A 436 -15.45 18.73 -0.21
N LYS A 437 -16.48 19.25 0.47
CA LYS A 437 -16.31 20.17 1.61
C LYS A 437 -15.79 19.41 2.84
N ALA A 438 -16.37 18.26 3.14
CA ALA A 438 -15.92 17.39 4.21
C ALA A 438 -14.50 16.87 3.93
N SER A 439 -14.24 16.39 2.71
CA SER A 439 -12.92 15.96 2.25
C SER A 439 -11.85 17.05 2.49
N PHE A 440 -12.11 18.28 2.04
CA PHE A 440 -11.22 19.43 2.26
C PHE A 440 -10.95 19.71 3.74
N ASN A 441 -11.99 19.74 4.58
CA ASN A 441 -11.85 19.99 6.02
C ASN A 441 -10.98 18.92 6.72
N TYR A 442 -11.15 17.66 6.33
CA TYR A 442 -10.35 16.55 6.85
C TYR A 442 -8.89 16.67 6.40
N LEU A 443 -8.63 16.93 5.11
CA LEU A 443 -7.27 17.14 4.60
C LEU A 443 -6.59 18.35 5.28
N GLN A 444 -7.30 19.44 5.50
CA GLN A 444 -6.77 20.62 6.19
C GLN A 444 -6.41 20.32 7.66
N THR A 445 -7.24 19.54 8.35
CA THR A 445 -6.98 19.08 9.73
C THR A 445 -5.75 18.17 9.77
N ALA A 446 -5.65 17.23 8.84
CA ALA A 446 -4.50 16.34 8.70
C ALA A 446 -3.21 17.14 8.43
N LEU A 447 -3.24 18.11 7.51
CA LEU A 447 -2.12 18.98 7.18
C LEU A 447 -1.67 19.79 8.39
N LYS A 448 -2.60 20.39 9.16
CA LYS A 448 -2.27 21.14 10.37
C LYS A 448 -1.54 20.28 11.42
N ILE A 449 -1.95 19.03 11.59
CA ILE A 449 -1.27 18.10 12.51
C ILE A 449 0.08 17.65 11.93
N PHE A 450 0.12 17.34 10.63
CA PHE A 450 1.33 16.99 9.90
C PHE A 450 2.39 18.10 9.97
N ASP A 451 1.97 19.37 9.96
CA ASP A 451 2.87 20.51 10.06
C ASP A 451 3.53 20.63 11.43
N LYS A 452 2.78 20.33 12.49
CA LYS A 452 3.25 20.34 13.88
C LYS A 452 4.11 19.14 14.28
N THR A 453 4.40 18.19 13.38
CA THR A 453 5.21 17.00 13.71
C THR A 453 6.58 17.32 14.27
N SER A 454 7.17 18.45 13.88
CA SER A 454 8.46 18.92 14.41
C SER A 454 8.39 19.30 15.88
N ASP A 455 7.23 19.74 16.36
CA ASP A 455 7.02 20.15 17.75
C ASP A 455 7.12 18.94 18.69
N TYR A 456 6.89 17.74 18.14
CA TYR A 456 7.06 16.46 18.82
C TYR A 456 8.49 15.89 18.70
N SER A 457 9.37 16.46 17.87
CA SER A 457 10.63 15.82 17.43
C SER A 457 11.93 16.29 18.10
N ASN A 458 11.86 16.86 19.30
CA ASN A 458 13.01 17.41 20.03
C ASN A 458 12.95 17.09 21.55
N GLN A 459 12.50 15.89 21.94
CA GLN A 459 12.30 15.51 23.34
C GLN A 459 13.07 14.20 23.65
N LYS A 460 13.32 13.89 24.93
CA LYS A 460 13.92 12.60 25.39
C LYS A 460 13.17 11.33 24.93
N ILE A 461 12.04 11.47 24.24
CA ILE A 461 11.25 10.37 23.64
C ILE A 461 11.70 9.99 22.22
N ASP A 462 12.69 10.68 21.66
CA ASP A 462 13.30 10.29 20.38
C ASP A 462 13.85 8.86 20.52
N ASN A 463 13.33 7.93 19.71
CA ASN A 463 13.55 6.47 19.73
C ASN A 463 12.60 5.61 20.59
N THR A 464 11.63 6.19 21.30
CA THR A 464 10.59 5.40 21.99
C THR A 464 9.65 4.73 20.97
N PHE A 465 9.09 3.57 21.32
CA PHE A 465 8.19 2.83 20.42
C PHE A 465 6.96 3.65 19.98
N ALA A 466 6.27 4.30 20.92
CA ALA A 466 5.10 5.14 20.63
C ALA A 466 5.43 6.31 19.70
N TYR A 467 6.59 6.95 19.88
CA TYR A 467 7.05 8.03 19.02
C TYR A 467 7.36 7.55 17.61
N LEU A 468 8.03 6.40 17.47
CA LEU A 468 8.32 5.86 16.16
C LEU A 468 7.02 5.40 15.44
N LEU A 469 6.08 4.79 16.14
CA LEU A 469 4.73 4.49 15.60
C LEU A 469 4.02 5.77 15.14
N PHE A 470 4.08 6.85 15.93
CA PHE A 470 3.57 8.16 15.55
C PHE A 470 4.19 8.64 14.23
N LEU A 471 5.51 8.55 14.06
CA LEU A 471 6.19 8.92 12.82
C LEU A 471 5.76 8.04 11.64
N GLY A 472 5.59 6.73 11.87
CA GLY A 472 5.09 5.78 10.86
C GLY A 472 3.66 6.08 10.41
N GLY A 473 2.75 6.38 11.34
CA GLY A 473 1.38 6.78 11.01
C GLY A 473 1.32 8.12 10.28
N THR A 474 2.09 9.10 10.78
CA THR A 474 2.09 10.46 10.23
C THR A 474 2.75 10.55 8.86
N SER A 475 3.79 9.76 8.60
CA SER A 475 4.37 9.65 7.26
C SER A 475 3.37 9.13 6.22
N ARG A 476 2.54 8.13 6.55
CA ARG A 476 1.46 7.66 5.67
C ARG A 476 0.43 8.76 5.38
N ALA A 477 0.10 9.60 6.38
CA ALA A 477 -0.72 10.79 6.17
C ALA A 477 -0.06 11.77 5.20
N GLY A 478 1.25 11.98 5.31
CA GLY A 478 2.03 12.82 4.39
C GLY A 478 2.01 12.34 2.93
N ILE A 479 1.99 11.03 2.69
CA ILE A 479 1.80 10.45 1.36
C ILE A 479 0.42 10.82 0.80
N LEU A 480 -0.65 10.58 1.56
CA LEU A 480 -2.02 10.92 1.14
C LEU A 480 -2.19 12.42 0.87
N LEU A 481 -1.58 13.28 1.69
CA LEU A 481 -1.55 14.73 1.49
C LEU A 481 -0.81 15.11 0.19
N ALA A 482 0.30 14.44 -0.13
CA ALA A 482 1.03 14.66 -1.38
C ALA A 482 0.25 14.18 -2.61
N GLU A 483 -0.42 13.02 -2.51
CA GLU A 483 -1.28 12.48 -3.57
C GLU A 483 -2.43 13.45 -3.88
N ASN A 484 -3.07 14.01 -2.85
CA ASN A 484 -4.23 14.91 -2.95
C ASN A 484 -3.91 16.39 -3.26
N SER A 485 -2.66 16.83 -3.21
CA SER A 485 -2.31 18.19 -3.68
C SER A 485 -2.40 18.27 -5.21
N SER A 486 -2.72 19.43 -5.77
CA SER A 486 -2.61 19.69 -7.21
C SER A 486 -1.33 20.46 -7.57
N ILE A 487 -0.62 20.99 -6.57
CA ILE A 487 0.53 21.88 -6.75
C ILE A 487 1.82 21.09 -6.61
N LYS A 488 2.62 21.05 -7.68
CA LYS A 488 3.85 20.23 -7.75
C LYS A 488 4.85 20.54 -6.61
N SER A 489 5.05 21.81 -6.25
CA SER A 489 5.96 22.20 -5.17
C SER A 489 5.50 21.71 -3.79
N GLU A 490 4.20 21.76 -3.52
CA GLU A 490 3.61 21.22 -2.29
C GLU A 490 3.74 19.70 -2.22
N LYS A 491 3.50 18.98 -3.33
CA LYS A 491 3.75 17.53 -3.41
C LYS A 491 5.17 17.18 -3.01
N ILE A 492 6.15 17.88 -3.60
CA ILE A 492 7.57 17.64 -3.33
C ILE A 492 7.88 17.91 -1.86
N ASN A 493 7.38 19.00 -1.28
CA ASN A 493 7.57 19.32 0.13
C ASN A 493 6.98 18.25 1.06
N SER A 494 5.74 17.81 0.81
CA SER A 494 5.09 16.75 1.59
C SER A 494 5.84 15.43 1.49
N TYR A 495 6.31 15.03 0.31
CA TYR A 495 7.14 13.83 0.16
C TYR A 495 8.52 13.95 0.83
N GLN A 496 9.17 15.11 0.78
CA GLN A 496 10.45 15.34 1.47
C GLN A 496 10.30 15.24 2.99
N LYS A 497 9.26 15.87 3.54
CA LYS A 497 8.95 15.78 4.97
C LYS A 497 8.60 14.35 5.36
N THR A 498 7.73 13.70 4.60
CA THR A 498 7.38 12.28 4.77
C THR A 498 8.61 11.38 4.81
N LEU A 499 9.52 11.55 3.85
CA LEU A 499 10.77 10.77 3.78
C LEU A 499 11.63 10.97 5.04
N SER A 500 11.73 12.20 5.55
CA SER A 500 12.46 12.47 6.79
C SER A 500 11.87 11.74 8.00
N LEU A 501 10.54 11.67 8.10
CA LEU A 501 9.84 10.93 9.15
C LEU A 501 10.04 9.42 8.97
N LEU A 502 9.91 8.91 7.74
CA LEU A 502 10.12 7.50 7.44
C LEU A 502 11.54 7.04 7.78
N LEU A 503 12.56 7.80 7.39
CA LEU A 503 13.96 7.47 7.69
C LEU A 503 14.24 7.45 9.20
N LYS A 504 13.65 8.36 9.98
CA LYS A 504 13.70 8.31 11.46
C LYS A 504 12.99 7.05 11.99
N SER A 505 11.83 6.73 11.43
CA SER A 505 11.04 5.54 11.81
C SER A 505 11.59 4.21 11.27
N LYS A 506 12.61 4.22 10.39
CA LYS A 506 13.24 3.01 9.83
C LYS A 506 13.79 2.12 10.93
N LYS A 507 14.20 2.71 12.07
CA LYS A 507 14.68 2.00 13.27
C LYS A 507 13.62 1.17 13.99
N ILE A 508 12.34 1.23 13.61
CA ILE A 508 11.30 0.40 14.21
C ILE A 508 11.57 -1.07 13.91
N ILE A 509 11.92 -1.84 14.93
CA ILE A 509 12.02 -3.31 14.90
C ILE A 509 10.64 -3.92 15.20
N VAL A 510 9.63 -3.57 14.40
CA VAL A 510 8.37 -4.34 14.36
C VAL A 510 8.30 -4.98 12.99
N ALA A 511 8.41 -6.30 12.95
CA ALA A 511 8.62 -7.03 11.69
C ALA A 511 7.56 -6.75 10.62
N ILE A 512 6.36 -6.30 10.98
CA ILE A 512 5.28 -5.96 10.05
C ILE A 512 5.38 -4.50 9.56
N PHE A 513 5.40 -3.51 10.45
CA PHE A 513 5.52 -2.09 10.06
C PHE A 513 6.88 -1.74 9.48
N HIS A 514 7.93 -2.47 9.86
CA HIS A 514 9.27 -2.28 9.32
C HIS A 514 9.30 -2.59 7.83
N ILE A 515 8.72 -3.71 7.41
CA ILE A 515 8.65 -4.06 5.98
C ILE A 515 7.88 -2.98 5.21
N GLU A 516 6.69 -2.61 5.68
CA GLU A 516 5.92 -1.54 5.04
C GLU A 516 6.72 -0.23 4.96
N ASN A 517 7.38 0.19 6.04
CA ASN A 517 8.18 1.41 6.05
C ASN A 517 9.35 1.34 5.07
N LEU A 518 10.03 0.19 4.92
CA LEU A 518 11.11 0.02 3.93
C LEU A 518 10.59 0.19 2.50
N PHE A 519 9.43 -0.41 2.18
CA PHE A 519 8.78 -0.22 0.88
C PHE A 519 8.34 1.23 0.67
N LEU A 520 7.71 1.86 1.68
CA LEU A 520 7.27 3.25 1.60
C LEU A 520 8.43 4.24 1.44
N ILE A 521 9.62 3.96 1.99
CA ILE A 521 10.83 4.76 1.73
C ILE A 521 11.20 4.65 0.24
N GLY A 522 11.19 3.43 -0.31
CA GLY A 522 11.39 3.18 -1.74
C GLY A 522 10.39 3.94 -2.61
N ASP A 523 9.10 3.82 -2.32
CA ASP A 523 8.00 4.53 -3.01
C ASP A 523 8.18 6.04 -2.94
N THR A 524 8.49 6.59 -1.75
CA THR A 524 8.65 8.03 -1.56
C THR A 524 9.85 8.56 -2.34
N TYR A 525 10.98 7.84 -2.36
CA TYR A 525 12.10 8.19 -3.23
C TYR A 525 11.75 8.09 -4.72
N TYR A 526 10.99 7.08 -5.13
CA TYR A 526 10.55 6.94 -6.52
C TYR A 526 9.70 8.12 -6.97
N GLU A 527 8.70 8.49 -6.16
CA GLU A 527 7.82 9.64 -6.44
C GLU A 527 8.59 10.96 -6.46
N LEU A 528 9.52 11.16 -5.52
CA LEU A 528 10.40 12.33 -5.54
C LEU A 528 11.26 12.37 -6.82
N GLY A 529 11.94 11.28 -7.14
CA GLY A 529 12.79 11.20 -8.34
C GLY A 529 12.00 11.41 -9.63
N ARG A 530 10.77 10.90 -9.70
CA ARG A 530 9.83 11.14 -10.80
C ARG A 530 9.40 12.59 -10.89
N LEU A 531 9.06 13.24 -9.78
CA LEU A 531 8.59 14.63 -9.77
C LEU A 531 9.73 15.61 -10.08
N THR A 532 10.95 15.34 -9.60
CA THR A 532 12.11 16.21 -9.82
C THR A 532 12.88 15.89 -11.10
N ASN A 533 12.61 14.74 -11.75
CA ASN A 533 13.42 14.18 -12.82
C ASN A 533 14.91 14.05 -12.41
N ASP A 534 15.16 13.56 -11.19
CA ASP A 534 16.52 13.35 -10.64
C ASP A 534 16.84 11.85 -10.49
N ASP A 535 17.67 11.34 -11.40
CA ASP A 535 18.12 9.95 -11.42
C ASP A 535 18.89 9.55 -10.14
N LYS A 536 19.53 10.49 -9.44
CA LYS A 536 20.21 10.19 -8.16
C LYS A 536 19.19 9.82 -7.09
N ILE A 537 18.01 10.42 -7.11
CA ILE A 537 16.93 10.09 -6.18
C ILE A 537 16.31 8.74 -6.57
N LEU A 538 16.15 8.44 -7.86
CA LEU A 538 15.71 7.11 -8.33
C LEU A 538 16.68 6.00 -7.89
N LYS A 539 18.00 6.25 -7.93
CA LYS A 539 18.99 5.31 -7.38
C LYS A 539 18.86 5.09 -5.88
N LYS A 540 18.46 6.11 -5.10
CA LYS A 540 18.14 5.93 -3.66
C LYS A 540 16.88 5.09 -3.45
N SER A 541 15.89 5.22 -4.34
CA SER A 541 14.71 4.34 -4.36
C SER A 541 15.13 2.88 -4.58
N TYR A 542 16.00 2.63 -5.57
CA TYR A 542 16.54 1.30 -5.87
C TYR A 542 17.20 0.67 -4.63
N LEU A 543 18.11 1.41 -3.97
CA LEU A 543 18.79 0.93 -2.76
C LEU A 543 17.82 0.63 -1.62
N SER A 544 16.79 1.45 -1.45
CA SER A 544 15.78 1.25 -0.40
C SER A 544 14.94 -0.01 -0.64
N TYR A 545 14.62 -0.32 -1.89
CA TYR A 545 13.96 -1.57 -2.25
C TYR A 545 14.86 -2.79 -2.12
N MET A 546 16.16 -2.67 -2.38
CA MET A 546 17.13 -3.73 -2.11
C MET A 546 17.19 -4.07 -0.61
N ASP A 547 17.23 -3.07 0.27
CA ASP A 547 17.13 -3.28 1.72
C ASP A 547 15.85 -4.02 2.10
N ALA A 548 14.72 -3.64 1.49
CA ALA A 548 13.42 -4.26 1.73
C ALA A 548 13.38 -5.73 1.26
N ILE A 549 13.94 -6.01 0.08
CA ILE A 549 14.07 -7.36 -0.49
C ILE A 549 14.91 -8.25 0.40
N GLU A 550 16.09 -7.78 0.84
CA GLU A 550 16.99 -8.53 1.70
C GLU A 550 16.31 -8.87 3.03
N TYR A 551 15.67 -7.88 3.65
CA TYR A 551 14.90 -8.08 4.88
C TYR A 551 13.80 -9.12 4.69
N CYS A 552 12.98 -8.99 3.64
CA CYS A 552 11.87 -9.92 3.38
C CYS A 552 12.34 -11.34 3.08
N LYS A 553 13.42 -11.48 2.30
CA LYS A 553 14.00 -12.77 1.92
C LYS A 553 14.49 -13.54 3.14
N ASN A 554 15.22 -12.87 4.04
CA ASN A 554 15.72 -13.48 5.28
C ASN A 554 14.61 -13.97 6.22
N LYS A 555 13.40 -13.40 6.11
CA LYS A 555 12.23 -13.73 6.95
C LYS A 555 11.21 -14.65 6.26
N GLY A 556 11.45 -14.99 4.98
CA GLY A 556 10.61 -15.89 4.19
C GLY A 556 9.37 -15.27 3.55
N TYR A 557 9.29 -13.93 3.43
CA TYR A 557 8.16 -13.23 2.78
C TYR A 557 8.35 -13.15 1.26
N PHE A 558 8.41 -14.29 0.57
CA PHE A 558 8.77 -14.35 -0.85
C PHE A 558 7.79 -13.62 -1.80
N ASN A 559 6.52 -13.46 -1.39
CA ASN A 559 5.56 -12.62 -2.12
C ASN A 559 5.95 -11.13 -2.09
N LEU A 560 6.50 -10.65 -0.96
CA LEU A 560 6.98 -9.28 -0.82
C LEU A 560 8.32 -9.11 -1.54
N VAL A 561 9.19 -10.12 -1.50
CA VAL A 561 10.44 -10.15 -2.30
C VAL A 561 10.13 -9.97 -3.78
N GLY A 562 9.18 -10.74 -4.34
CA GLY A 562 8.80 -10.62 -5.74
C GLY A 562 8.26 -9.22 -6.08
N SER A 563 7.54 -8.61 -5.16
CA SER A 563 7.02 -7.25 -5.33
C SER A 563 8.11 -6.17 -5.25
N GLY A 564 9.12 -6.37 -4.40
CA GLY A 564 10.31 -5.52 -4.38
C GLY A 564 11.03 -5.54 -5.73
N TYR A 565 11.21 -6.74 -6.31
CA TYR A 565 11.81 -6.88 -7.64
C TYR A 565 10.99 -6.23 -8.76
N ILE A 566 9.65 -6.27 -8.70
CA ILE A 566 8.79 -5.50 -9.63
C ILE A 566 9.09 -4.00 -9.54
N ASN A 567 9.27 -3.46 -8.33
CA ASN A 567 9.58 -2.04 -8.15
C ASN A 567 10.99 -1.69 -8.62
N LEU A 568 11.98 -2.57 -8.42
CA LEU A 568 13.31 -2.41 -9.02
C LEU A 568 13.22 -2.38 -10.56
N ALA A 569 12.44 -3.27 -11.17
CA ALA A 569 12.25 -3.31 -12.62
C ALA A 569 11.71 -1.98 -13.18
N LYS A 570 10.74 -1.36 -12.48
CA LYS A 570 10.22 -0.03 -12.89
C LYS A 570 11.24 1.09 -12.77
N ILE A 571 12.09 1.04 -11.75
CA ILE A 571 13.17 2.01 -11.58
C ILE A 571 14.18 1.86 -12.72
N GLU A 572 14.57 0.63 -13.03
CA GLU A 572 15.48 0.34 -14.14
C GLU A 572 14.90 0.75 -15.50
N ASP A 573 13.64 0.42 -15.79
CA ASP A 573 12.96 0.89 -17.01
C ASP A 573 12.97 2.43 -17.11
N ARG A 574 12.64 3.12 -16.02
CA ARG A 574 12.64 4.59 -15.97
C ARG A 574 14.04 5.19 -16.19
N LEU A 575 15.09 4.49 -15.75
CA LEU A 575 16.48 4.84 -16.03
C LEU A 575 16.93 4.44 -17.46
N GLY A 576 16.10 3.70 -18.19
CA GLY A 576 16.37 3.18 -19.54
C GLY A 576 17.16 1.88 -19.58
N ASN A 577 17.28 1.18 -18.46
CA ASN A 577 18.03 -0.07 -18.31
C ASN A 577 17.10 -1.29 -18.53
N PHE A 578 16.48 -1.38 -19.70
CA PHE A 578 15.43 -2.37 -20.00
C PHE A 578 15.85 -3.83 -19.77
N LEU A 579 17.12 -4.19 -20.05
CA LEU A 579 17.59 -5.55 -19.80
C LEU A 579 17.66 -5.87 -18.29
N SER A 580 18.11 -4.92 -17.46
CA SER A 580 18.10 -5.04 -16.01
C SER A 580 16.67 -5.06 -15.47
N ALA A 581 15.74 -4.32 -16.09
CA ALA A 581 14.32 -4.38 -15.75
C ALA A 581 13.74 -5.78 -16.02
N ALA A 582 14.03 -6.37 -17.18
CA ALA A 582 13.65 -7.73 -17.51
C ALA A 582 14.19 -8.74 -16.48
N GLU A 583 15.47 -8.66 -16.11
CA GLU A 583 16.09 -9.54 -15.11
C GLU A 583 15.39 -9.45 -13.75
N ASN A 584 15.05 -8.23 -13.31
CA ASN A 584 14.28 -8.04 -12.08
C ASN A 584 12.88 -8.65 -12.16
N TYR A 585 12.15 -8.56 -13.27
CA TYR A 585 10.89 -9.29 -13.43
C TYR A 585 11.08 -10.82 -13.38
N LYS A 586 12.18 -11.35 -13.92
CA LYS A 586 12.52 -12.78 -13.79
C LYS A 586 12.77 -13.18 -12.33
N ASN A 587 13.49 -12.35 -11.58
CA ASN A 587 13.69 -12.55 -10.14
C ASN A 587 12.36 -12.48 -9.36
N ALA A 588 11.42 -11.63 -9.78
CA ALA A 588 10.08 -11.59 -9.22
C ALA A 588 9.32 -12.90 -9.44
N ILE A 589 9.34 -13.44 -10.67
CA ILE A 589 8.71 -14.72 -11.02
C ILE A 589 9.24 -15.87 -10.14
N ASN A 590 10.58 -15.99 -10.02
CA ASN A 590 11.21 -17.00 -9.18
C ASN A 590 10.78 -16.88 -7.70
N SER A 591 10.64 -15.65 -7.21
CA SER A 591 10.18 -15.38 -5.85
C SER A 591 8.70 -15.74 -5.66
N PHE A 592 7.87 -15.51 -6.67
CA PHE A 592 6.46 -15.92 -6.64
C PHE A 592 6.29 -17.44 -6.68
N ASP A 593 7.13 -18.18 -7.41
CA ASP A 593 7.14 -19.64 -7.35
C ASP A 593 7.44 -20.14 -5.93
N GLN A 594 8.43 -19.55 -5.26
CA GLN A 594 8.73 -19.85 -3.84
C GLN A 594 7.56 -19.46 -2.91
N ALA A 595 6.90 -18.34 -3.18
CA ALA A 595 5.73 -17.91 -2.41
C ALA A 595 4.57 -18.91 -2.56
N ILE A 596 4.27 -19.36 -3.78
CA ILE A 596 3.19 -20.33 -4.07
C ILE A 596 3.41 -21.65 -3.31
N LEU A 597 4.66 -22.12 -3.23
CA LEU A 597 5.02 -23.35 -2.49
C LEU A 597 4.86 -23.21 -0.97
N THR A 598 4.97 -22.00 -0.44
CA THR A 598 5.03 -21.74 1.00
C THR A 598 3.71 -21.22 1.57
N LEU A 599 2.83 -20.64 0.75
CA LEU A 599 1.57 -20.04 1.20
C LEU A 599 0.49 -21.07 1.53
N THR A 600 -0.05 -20.99 2.74
CA THR A 600 -1.18 -21.85 3.19
C THR A 600 -2.56 -21.34 2.76
N TYR A 601 -2.67 -20.11 2.26
CA TYR A 601 -3.94 -19.51 1.82
C TYR A 601 -4.11 -19.64 0.31
N THR A 602 -4.92 -20.61 -0.11
CA THR A 602 -5.08 -21.02 -1.51
C THR A 602 -5.59 -19.91 -2.43
N LYS A 603 -6.43 -18.99 -1.94
CA LYS A 603 -6.90 -17.85 -2.75
C LYS A 603 -5.77 -16.86 -3.08
N LEU A 604 -4.89 -16.55 -2.14
CA LEU A 604 -3.73 -15.68 -2.39
C LEU A 604 -2.72 -16.35 -3.31
N SER A 605 -2.50 -17.67 -3.17
CA SER A 605 -1.66 -18.43 -4.09
C SER A 605 -2.16 -18.30 -5.55
N LYS A 606 -3.47 -18.45 -5.79
CA LYS A 606 -4.08 -18.21 -7.11
C LYS A 606 -3.93 -16.77 -7.61
N LYS A 607 -4.02 -15.77 -6.72
CA LYS A 607 -3.79 -14.35 -7.09
C LYS A 607 -2.33 -14.12 -7.50
N ILE A 608 -1.39 -14.70 -6.76
CA ILE A 608 0.06 -14.63 -7.07
C ILE A 608 0.38 -15.36 -8.36
N GLU A 609 -0.25 -16.50 -8.64
CA GLU A 609 -0.09 -17.23 -9.90
C GLU A 609 -0.53 -16.39 -11.11
N LYS A 610 -1.69 -15.73 -11.01
CA LYS A 610 -2.16 -14.79 -12.05
C LYS A 610 -1.20 -13.62 -12.26
N LEU A 611 -0.74 -13.03 -11.17
CA LEU A 611 0.27 -11.98 -11.23
C LEU A 611 1.55 -12.48 -11.90
N LYS A 612 2.04 -13.66 -11.53
CA LYS A 612 3.25 -14.24 -12.10
C LYS A 612 3.17 -14.30 -13.62
N ASN A 613 2.01 -14.68 -14.17
CA ASN A 613 1.77 -14.69 -15.62
C ASN A 613 1.78 -13.28 -16.24
N TYR A 614 1.19 -12.30 -15.55
CA TYR A 614 1.26 -10.89 -15.98
C TYR A 614 2.70 -10.34 -15.95
N ILE A 615 3.46 -10.66 -14.90
CA ILE A 615 4.86 -10.27 -14.77
C ILE A 615 5.75 -10.98 -15.79
N HIS A 616 5.38 -12.19 -16.20
CA HIS A 616 6.05 -12.87 -17.31
C HIS A 616 5.88 -12.12 -18.63
N ALA A 617 4.67 -11.62 -18.94
CA ALA A 617 4.50 -10.74 -20.11
C ALA A 617 5.37 -9.49 -20.00
N TRP A 618 5.47 -8.86 -18.82
CA TRP A 618 6.31 -7.68 -18.62
C TRP A 618 7.80 -7.95 -18.72
N ASN A 619 8.29 -9.11 -18.28
CA ASN A 619 9.65 -9.54 -18.54
C ASN A 619 9.97 -9.51 -20.04
N ILE A 620 9.07 -10.06 -20.86
CA ILE A 620 9.23 -10.11 -22.33
C ILE A 620 9.09 -8.72 -22.97
N ILE A 621 8.17 -7.88 -22.48
CA ILE A 621 8.04 -6.49 -22.93
C ILE A 621 9.34 -5.72 -22.71
N GLU A 622 10.00 -5.88 -21.56
CA GLU A 622 11.29 -5.22 -21.29
C GLU A 622 12.43 -5.76 -22.18
N VAL A 623 12.40 -7.05 -22.51
CA VAL A 623 13.30 -7.62 -23.52
C VAL A 623 13.05 -7.00 -24.89
N ALA A 624 11.77 -6.86 -25.30
CA ALA A 624 11.39 -6.20 -26.55
C ALA A 624 11.89 -4.76 -26.60
N LYS A 625 11.72 -3.98 -25.52
CA LYS A 625 12.27 -2.62 -25.40
C LYS A 625 13.79 -2.59 -25.51
N SER A 626 14.49 -3.57 -24.95
CA SER A 626 15.95 -3.66 -25.09
C SER A 626 16.39 -3.88 -26.54
N TYR A 627 15.68 -4.76 -27.28
CA TYR A 627 15.92 -4.96 -28.71
C TYR A 627 15.57 -3.72 -29.53
N HIS A 628 14.43 -3.09 -29.23
CA HIS A 628 14.01 -1.82 -29.85
C HIS A 628 15.08 -0.73 -29.67
N ALA A 629 15.60 -0.54 -28.46
CA ALA A 629 16.64 0.44 -28.16
C ALA A 629 17.95 0.18 -28.91
N LYS A 630 18.22 -1.09 -29.28
CA LYS A 630 19.35 -1.51 -30.12
C LYS A 630 18.99 -1.53 -31.62
N GLU A 631 17.78 -1.10 -31.97
CA GLU A 631 17.23 -1.08 -33.33
C GLU A 631 17.16 -2.48 -33.98
N ASP A 632 17.06 -3.52 -33.16
CA ASP A 632 16.81 -4.90 -33.58
C ASP A 632 15.29 -5.16 -33.60
N HIS A 633 14.64 -4.48 -34.54
CA HIS A 633 13.18 -4.43 -34.65
C HIS A 633 12.55 -5.81 -34.90
N TYR A 634 13.24 -6.72 -35.59
CA TYR A 634 12.75 -8.08 -35.80
C TYR A 634 12.59 -8.85 -34.47
N ASN A 635 13.61 -8.83 -33.61
CA ASN A 635 13.50 -9.50 -32.31
C ASN A 635 12.53 -8.76 -31.39
N ALA A 636 12.44 -7.42 -31.47
CA ALA A 636 11.44 -6.65 -30.74
C ALA A 636 10.00 -7.02 -31.14
N GLU A 637 9.73 -7.18 -32.44
CA GLU A 637 8.43 -7.62 -33.00
C GLU A 637 7.98 -8.94 -32.38
N LEU A 638 8.85 -9.96 -32.42
CA LEU A 638 8.55 -11.30 -31.91
C LEU A 638 8.23 -11.28 -30.41
N ASN A 639 9.01 -10.54 -29.62
CA ASN A 639 8.80 -10.44 -28.17
C ASN A 639 7.51 -9.67 -27.84
N TYR A 640 7.19 -8.59 -28.55
CA TYR A 640 5.92 -7.90 -28.34
C TYR A 640 4.70 -8.74 -28.73
N GLU A 641 4.82 -9.55 -29.79
CA GLU A 641 3.78 -10.51 -30.18
C GLU A 641 3.58 -11.58 -29.09
N GLU A 642 4.66 -12.18 -28.60
CA GLU A 642 4.61 -13.17 -27.51
C GLU A 642 3.99 -12.59 -26.23
N ALA A 643 4.42 -11.40 -25.82
CA ALA A 643 3.84 -10.71 -24.68
C ALA A 643 2.34 -10.44 -24.85
N SER A 644 1.91 -10.03 -26.05
CA SER A 644 0.49 -9.85 -26.38
C SER A 644 -0.29 -11.16 -26.23
N GLN A 645 0.25 -12.29 -26.70
CA GLN A 645 -0.38 -13.60 -26.57
C GLN A 645 -0.52 -14.02 -25.10
N ILE A 646 0.50 -13.81 -24.28
CA ILE A 646 0.45 -14.10 -22.83
C ILE A 646 -0.63 -13.22 -22.17
N LEU A 647 -0.61 -11.90 -22.40
CA LEU A 647 -1.61 -10.99 -21.84
C LEU A 647 -3.04 -11.38 -22.25
N ASN A 648 -3.22 -11.83 -23.49
CA ASN A 648 -4.53 -12.26 -24.00
C ASN A 648 -5.11 -13.46 -23.22
N ASN A 649 -4.23 -14.28 -22.64
CA ASN A 649 -4.57 -15.44 -21.81
C ASN A 649 -4.75 -15.10 -20.32
N VAL A 650 -4.34 -13.91 -19.86
CA VAL A 650 -4.56 -13.46 -18.49
C VAL A 650 -5.84 -12.61 -18.41
N ARG A 651 -6.95 -13.23 -18.00
CA ARG A 651 -8.31 -12.64 -18.02
C ARG A 651 -8.38 -11.21 -17.47
N GLU A 652 -7.69 -10.93 -16.37
CA GLU A 652 -7.70 -9.62 -15.71
C GLU A 652 -7.01 -8.51 -16.53
N TYR A 653 -5.96 -8.85 -17.29
CA TYR A 653 -5.11 -7.92 -18.03
C TYR A 653 -5.23 -8.04 -19.56
N LYS A 654 -6.14 -8.89 -20.05
CA LYS A 654 -6.41 -9.13 -21.48
C LYS A 654 -6.63 -7.85 -22.30
N PHE A 655 -7.12 -6.78 -21.67
CA PHE A 655 -7.33 -5.49 -22.32
C PHE A 655 -6.03 -4.81 -22.80
N GLU A 656 -4.87 -5.20 -22.27
CA GLU A 656 -3.56 -4.67 -22.69
C GLU A 656 -3.01 -5.37 -23.95
N ALA A 657 -3.47 -6.59 -24.25
CA ALA A 657 -2.95 -7.38 -25.37
C ALA A 657 -3.03 -6.66 -26.73
N PRO A 658 -4.14 -6.00 -27.11
CA PRO A 658 -4.22 -5.27 -28.39
C PRO A 658 -3.20 -4.14 -28.53
N PHE A 659 -2.80 -3.51 -27.41
CA PHE A 659 -1.80 -2.46 -27.40
C PHE A 659 -0.41 -3.01 -27.77
N TYR A 660 -0.02 -4.14 -27.18
CA TYR A 660 1.27 -4.77 -27.50
C TYR A 660 1.29 -5.46 -28.87
N ALA A 661 0.13 -5.92 -29.35
CA ALA A 661 0.00 -6.36 -30.74
C ALA A 661 0.23 -5.21 -31.74
N ALA A 662 -0.23 -3.99 -31.41
CA ALA A 662 0.03 -2.81 -32.23
C ALA A 662 1.52 -2.41 -32.23
N TRP A 663 2.22 -2.62 -31.11
CA TRP A 663 3.66 -2.46 -30.99
C TRP A 663 4.45 -3.42 -31.88
N SER A 664 4.10 -4.71 -31.90
CA SER A 664 4.72 -5.69 -32.81
C SER A 664 4.66 -5.22 -34.27
N ILE A 665 3.49 -4.75 -34.73
CA ILE A 665 3.33 -4.21 -36.09
C ILE A 665 4.14 -2.92 -36.31
N LEU A 666 4.27 -2.08 -35.28
CA LEU A 666 5.13 -0.89 -35.35
C LEU A 666 6.60 -1.26 -35.54
N GLU A 667 7.11 -2.27 -34.82
CA GLU A 667 8.49 -2.75 -35.00
C GLU A 667 8.72 -3.28 -36.42
N ASN A 668 7.77 -4.04 -36.97
CA ASN A 668 7.84 -4.46 -38.38
C ASN A 668 7.92 -3.25 -39.33
N ALA A 669 7.13 -2.19 -39.09
CA ALA A 669 7.22 -0.97 -39.88
C ALA A 669 8.60 -0.29 -39.80
N GLU A 670 9.21 -0.26 -38.60
CA GLU A 670 10.57 0.25 -38.40
C GLU A 670 11.63 -0.62 -39.10
N ASP A 671 11.51 -1.95 -39.05
CA ASP A 671 12.40 -2.88 -39.74
C ASP A 671 12.34 -2.70 -41.27
N LEU A 672 11.14 -2.59 -41.83
CA LEU A 672 10.92 -2.30 -43.26
C LEU A 672 11.51 -0.95 -43.65
N SER A 673 11.31 0.09 -42.82
CA SER A 673 11.92 1.41 -43.00
C SER A 673 13.45 1.30 -43.01
N LYS A 674 14.04 0.59 -42.04
CA LYS A 674 15.49 0.37 -41.92
C LYS A 674 16.07 -0.36 -43.13
N LYS A 675 15.30 -1.27 -43.74
CA LYS A 675 15.65 -1.99 -44.98
C LYS A 675 15.39 -1.17 -46.26
N ASN A 676 15.05 0.12 -46.16
CA ASN A 676 14.71 1.02 -47.26
C ASN A 676 13.51 0.57 -48.12
N LYS A 677 12.63 -0.25 -47.56
CA LYS A 677 11.39 -0.71 -48.20
C LYS A 677 10.26 0.30 -47.96
N HIS A 678 10.44 1.54 -48.43
CA HIS A 678 9.61 2.70 -48.04
C HIS A 678 8.11 2.51 -48.30
N GLN A 679 7.73 1.84 -49.39
CA GLN A 679 6.32 1.61 -49.72
C GLN A 679 5.67 0.63 -48.73
N GLU A 680 6.34 -0.47 -48.43
CA GLU A 680 5.91 -1.47 -47.46
C GLU A 680 5.87 -0.86 -46.04
N ALA A 681 6.90 -0.09 -45.67
CA ALA A 681 6.97 0.63 -44.40
C ALA A 681 5.82 1.64 -44.25
N ALA A 682 5.57 2.47 -45.27
CA ALA A 682 4.49 3.47 -45.25
C ALA A 682 3.11 2.81 -45.07
N ALA A 683 2.87 1.65 -45.70
CA ALA A 683 1.65 0.88 -45.51
C ALA A 683 1.58 0.28 -44.10
N SER A 684 2.67 -0.30 -43.60
CA SER A 684 2.75 -0.91 -42.27
C SER A 684 2.49 0.11 -41.14
N TYR A 685 3.00 1.35 -41.26
CA TYR A 685 2.70 2.42 -40.31
C TYR A 685 1.20 2.77 -40.24
N LEU A 686 0.47 2.72 -41.36
CA LEU A 686 -0.98 2.94 -41.36
C LEU A 686 -1.73 1.77 -40.71
N VAL A 687 -1.26 0.54 -40.90
CA VAL A 687 -1.80 -0.63 -40.19
C VAL A 687 -1.55 -0.51 -38.68
N SER A 688 -0.33 -0.18 -38.26
CA SER A 688 0.00 0.04 -36.85
C SER A 688 -0.85 1.16 -36.23
N LYS A 689 -1.00 2.29 -36.92
CA LYS A 689 -1.90 3.39 -36.53
C LYS A 689 -3.31 2.87 -36.23
N SER A 690 -3.88 2.12 -37.17
CA SER A 690 -5.24 1.57 -37.05
C SER A 690 -5.35 0.60 -35.86
N LYS A 691 -4.31 -0.18 -35.58
CA LYS A 691 -4.25 -1.10 -34.44
C LYS A 691 -4.19 -0.36 -33.10
N PHE A 692 -3.44 0.75 -33.00
CA PHE A 692 -3.46 1.60 -31.80
C PHE A 692 -4.81 2.30 -31.59
N GLN A 693 -5.52 2.67 -32.66
CA GLN A 693 -6.89 3.19 -32.57
C GLN A 693 -7.85 2.13 -32.02
N ILE A 694 -7.82 0.90 -32.55
CA ILE A 694 -8.60 -0.24 -32.04
C ILE A 694 -8.26 -0.52 -30.58
N ALA A 695 -6.98 -0.54 -30.20
CA ALA A 695 -6.56 -0.72 -28.82
C ALA A 695 -7.14 0.38 -27.92
N THR A 696 -7.14 1.64 -28.37
CA THR A 696 -7.74 2.77 -27.65
C THR A 696 -9.26 2.60 -27.45
N GLU A 697 -9.99 2.15 -28.47
CA GLU A 697 -11.43 1.86 -28.38
C GLU A 697 -11.72 0.75 -27.38
N ILE A 698 -10.95 -0.34 -27.42
CA ILE A 698 -11.06 -1.43 -26.45
C ILE A 698 -10.79 -0.91 -25.04
N LEU A 699 -9.69 -0.19 -24.83
CA LEU A 699 -9.34 0.40 -23.54
C LEU A 699 -10.44 1.33 -23.00
N ASN A 700 -11.05 2.18 -23.84
CA ASN A 700 -12.20 3.02 -23.47
C ASN A 700 -13.44 2.19 -23.10
N SER A 701 -13.69 1.07 -23.78
CA SER A 701 -14.78 0.17 -23.41
C SER A 701 -14.55 -0.53 -22.07
N TYR A 702 -13.28 -0.76 -21.69
CA TYR A 702 -12.91 -1.32 -20.40
C TYR A 702 -12.97 -0.27 -19.28
N ILE A 703 -12.48 0.95 -19.52
CA ILE A 703 -12.43 2.00 -18.48
C ILE A 703 -13.82 2.34 -17.95
N SER A 704 -14.84 2.38 -18.83
CA SER A 704 -16.23 2.66 -18.46
C SER A 704 -16.89 1.59 -17.58
N LYS A 705 -16.34 0.37 -17.58
CA LYS A 705 -16.85 -0.78 -16.82
C LYS A 705 -16.10 -1.00 -15.50
N ARG A 706 -14.97 -0.31 -15.28
CA ARG A 706 -14.13 -0.48 -14.08
C ARG A 706 -14.53 0.49 -12.98
N LYS A 707 -14.42 0.00 -11.74
CA LYS A 707 -14.65 0.79 -10.51
C LYS A 707 -13.37 1.12 -9.76
N SER A 708 -12.27 0.38 -10.00
CA SER A 708 -11.00 0.58 -9.28
C SER A 708 -10.26 1.82 -9.81
N PRO A 709 -9.89 2.79 -8.95
CA PRO A 709 -9.09 3.95 -9.36
C PRO A 709 -7.76 3.56 -10.02
N GLU A 710 -7.12 2.49 -9.56
CA GLU A 710 -5.84 2.01 -10.09
C GLU A 710 -5.99 1.44 -11.51
N ASP A 711 -7.06 0.71 -11.78
CA ASP A 711 -7.38 0.24 -13.14
C ASP A 711 -7.69 1.41 -14.07
N ILE A 712 -8.41 2.42 -13.57
CA ILE A 712 -8.72 3.63 -14.34
C ILE A 712 -7.43 4.38 -14.71
N ASP A 713 -6.51 4.58 -13.76
CA ASP A 713 -5.23 5.22 -14.00
C ASP A 713 -4.34 4.41 -14.98
N ARG A 714 -4.23 3.10 -14.78
CA ARG A 714 -3.52 2.15 -15.66
C ARG A 714 -4.03 2.24 -17.09
N ILE A 715 -5.34 2.12 -17.29
CA ILE A 715 -5.97 2.18 -18.62
C ILE A 715 -5.84 3.57 -19.23
N SER A 716 -6.00 4.64 -18.44
CA SER A 716 -5.85 6.03 -18.91
C SER A 716 -4.46 6.31 -19.45
N LYS A 717 -3.41 5.82 -18.78
CA LYS A 717 -2.02 5.92 -19.24
C LYS A 717 -1.82 5.20 -20.56
N LEU A 718 -2.30 3.97 -20.69
CA LEU A 718 -2.21 3.22 -21.96
C LEU A 718 -2.95 3.91 -23.10
N ILE A 719 -4.14 4.49 -22.85
CA ILE A 719 -4.87 5.29 -23.85
C ILE A 719 -4.06 6.51 -24.29
N GLN A 720 -3.48 7.25 -23.33
CA GLN A 720 -2.66 8.42 -23.62
C GLN A 720 -1.47 8.03 -24.50
N VAL A 721 -0.79 6.95 -24.15
CA VAL A 721 0.35 6.44 -24.92
C VAL A 721 -0.07 5.93 -26.29
N ALA A 722 -1.18 5.20 -26.41
CA ALA A 722 -1.66 4.70 -27.69
C ALA A 722 -1.92 5.85 -28.69
N LYS A 723 -2.48 6.97 -28.22
CA LYS A 723 -2.67 8.20 -29.03
C LYS A 723 -1.35 8.85 -29.44
N VAL A 724 -0.36 8.82 -28.54
CA VAL A 724 1.01 9.26 -28.86
C VAL A 724 1.62 8.38 -29.96
N ARG A 725 1.46 7.05 -29.88
CA ARG A 725 1.94 6.10 -30.89
C ARG A 725 1.21 6.23 -32.22
N GLU A 726 -0.10 6.47 -32.21
CA GLU A 726 -0.90 6.77 -33.40
C GLU A 726 -0.35 8.01 -34.14
N THR A 727 -0.06 9.07 -33.39
CA THR A 727 0.52 10.31 -33.92
C THR A 727 1.92 10.05 -34.48
N TYR A 728 2.74 9.26 -33.78
CA TYR A 728 4.06 8.85 -34.26
C TYR A 728 3.99 8.07 -35.57
N CYS A 729 3.14 7.05 -35.66
CA CYS A 729 2.94 6.26 -36.87
C CYS A 729 2.50 7.15 -38.04
N THR A 730 1.60 8.10 -37.78
CA THR A 730 1.16 9.08 -38.78
C THR A 730 2.35 9.91 -39.28
N ALA A 731 3.20 10.40 -38.37
CA ALA A 731 4.38 11.20 -38.74
C ALA A 731 5.42 10.38 -39.53
N ARG A 732 5.69 9.13 -39.14
CA ARG A 732 6.59 8.24 -39.89
C ARG A 732 6.05 7.88 -41.28
N HIS A 733 4.75 7.63 -41.41
CA HIS A 733 4.11 7.44 -42.71
C HIS A 733 4.33 8.65 -43.64
N GLN A 734 4.21 9.89 -43.12
CA GLN A 734 4.49 11.09 -43.91
C GLN A 734 5.96 11.15 -44.37
N ILE A 735 6.92 10.78 -43.51
CA ILE A 735 8.35 10.71 -43.87
C ILE A 735 8.58 9.70 -44.99
N GLU A 736 8.09 8.48 -44.85
CA GLU A 736 8.34 7.44 -45.88
C GLU A 736 7.64 7.79 -47.21
N THR A 737 6.46 8.40 -47.16
CA THR A 737 5.77 8.90 -48.36
C THR A 737 6.52 10.06 -49.01
N ALA A 738 7.06 11.00 -48.21
CA ALA A 738 7.86 12.12 -48.72
C ALA A 738 9.07 11.63 -49.52
N ARG A 739 9.68 10.53 -49.10
CA ARG A 739 10.81 9.93 -49.82
C ARG A 739 10.42 9.31 -51.13
N LEU A 740 9.30 8.60 -51.17
CA LEU A 740 8.78 8.03 -52.41
C LEU A 740 8.51 9.14 -53.42
N GLU A 741 7.91 10.25 -52.99
CA GLU A 741 7.65 11.40 -53.86
C GLU A 741 8.94 12.14 -54.26
N SER A 742 9.89 12.33 -53.34
CA SER A 742 11.21 12.91 -53.65
C SER A 742 11.97 12.05 -54.69
N LYS A 743 11.93 10.71 -54.57
CA LYS A 743 12.52 9.78 -55.56
C LYS A 743 11.85 9.88 -56.94
N LYS A 744 10.59 10.27 -57.03
CA LYS A 744 9.87 10.53 -58.30
C LYS A 744 10.16 11.93 -58.87
N GLY A 745 10.91 12.77 -58.16
CA GLY A 745 11.16 14.17 -58.52
C GLY A 745 10.06 15.15 -58.07
N ASN A 746 9.07 14.69 -57.30
CA ASN A 746 7.94 15.51 -56.82
C ASN A 746 8.34 16.29 -55.55
N PHE A 747 9.39 17.11 -55.63
CA PHE A 747 10.03 17.76 -54.48
C PHE A 747 9.11 18.70 -53.69
N LEU A 748 8.19 19.40 -54.35
CA LEU A 748 7.23 20.28 -53.65
C LEU A 748 6.27 19.48 -52.76
N VAL A 749 5.78 18.34 -53.26
CA VAL A 749 4.92 17.41 -52.50
C VAL A 749 5.71 16.80 -51.34
N ALA A 750 6.94 16.36 -51.59
CA ALA A 750 7.83 15.85 -50.55
C ALA A 750 8.06 16.89 -49.43
N ALA A 751 8.29 18.16 -49.79
CA ALA A 751 8.46 19.24 -48.83
C ALA A 751 7.22 19.42 -47.93
N GLU A 752 6.01 19.38 -48.50
CA GLU A 752 4.77 19.48 -47.72
C GLU A 752 4.59 18.32 -46.74
N LEU A 753 4.90 17.10 -47.18
CA LEU A 753 4.84 15.90 -46.34
C LEU A 753 5.84 15.97 -45.17
N TYR A 754 7.09 16.42 -45.42
CA TYR A 754 8.05 16.67 -44.34
C TYR A 754 7.61 17.78 -43.39
N SER A 755 6.97 18.83 -43.90
CA SER A 755 6.40 19.89 -43.07
C SER A 755 5.33 19.34 -42.11
N LYS A 756 4.41 18.52 -42.64
CA LYS A 756 3.37 17.84 -41.85
C LYS A 756 3.99 16.92 -40.79
N ALA A 757 4.99 16.12 -41.15
CA ALA A 757 5.72 15.27 -40.21
C ALA A 757 6.37 16.10 -39.10
N SER A 758 7.03 17.21 -39.46
CA SER A 758 7.67 18.12 -38.49
C SER A 758 6.66 18.64 -37.47
N SER A 759 5.50 19.16 -37.91
CA SER A 759 4.46 19.65 -37.00
C SER A 759 3.93 18.57 -36.05
N LEU A 760 3.81 17.32 -36.52
CA LEU A 760 3.40 16.20 -35.67
C LEU A 760 4.46 15.88 -34.62
N PHE A 761 5.74 15.86 -34.98
CA PHE A 761 6.84 15.63 -34.03
C PHE A 761 6.98 16.77 -33.02
N GLU A 762 6.77 18.02 -33.43
CA GLU A 762 6.75 19.18 -32.51
C GLU A 762 5.65 19.02 -31.44
N LYS A 763 4.45 18.60 -31.86
CA LYS A 763 3.34 18.30 -30.95
C LYS A 763 3.67 17.13 -30.00
N LEU A 764 4.31 16.08 -30.52
CA LEU A 764 4.75 14.94 -29.71
C LEU A 764 5.75 15.37 -28.64
N CYS A 765 6.74 16.21 -28.97
CA CYS A 765 7.74 16.71 -28.01
C CYS A 765 7.11 17.39 -26.77
N GLN A 766 5.96 18.04 -26.94
CA GLN A 766 5.26 18.73 -25.84
C GLN A 766 4.55 17.75 -24.89
N THR A 767 4.34 16.51 -25.32
CA THR A 767 3.62 15.48 -24.56
C THR A 767 4.55 14.71 -23.60
N PHE A 768 5.85 14.62 -23.89
CA PHE A 768 6.81 13.86 -23.08
C PHE A 768 7.45 14.72 -21.98
N SER A 769 7.53 14.15 -20.77
CA SER A 769 8.09 14.81 -19.58
C SER A 769 9.55 14.47 -19.30
N ILE A 770 10.05 13.35 -19.84
CA ILE A 770 11.44 12.91 -19.65
C ILE A 770 12.31 13.53 -20.74
N LYS A 771 13.45 14.05 -20.32
CA LYS A 771 14.33 14.88 -21.14
C LYS A 771 14.90 14.12 -22.34
N ARG A 772 15.39 12.89 -22.14
CA ARG A 772 16.02 12.08 -23.19
C ARG A 772 15.07 11.86 -24.38
N GLU A 773 13.86 11.38 -24.10
CA GLU A 773 12.82 11.10 -25.09
C GLU A 773 12.36 12.38 -25.79
N LYS A 774 12.24 13.47 -25.03
CA LYS A 774 11.89 14.78 -25.57
C LYS A 774 12.97 15.31 -26.52
N ASP A 775 14.24 15.18 -26.16
CA ASP A 775 15.37 15.61 -26.96
C ASP A 775 15.45 14.79 -28.27
N GLU A 776 15.24 13.48 -28.22
CA GLU A 776 15.18 12.62 -29.41
C GLU A 776 14.07 13.03 -30.40
N LEU A 777 12.84 13.24 -29.90
CA LEU A 777 11.73 13.73 -30.74
C LEU A 777 12.00 15.13 -31.28
N MET A 778 12.62 15.99 -30.48
CA MET A 778 12.98 17.35 -30.89
C MET A 778 14.03 17.34 -31.99
N ALA A 779 14.99 16.42 -31.91
CA ALA A 779 15.97 16.21 -32.95
C ALA A 779 15.33 15.72 -34.26
N ILE A 780 14.35 14.80 -34.19
CA ILE A 780 13.57 14.36 -35.36
C ILE A 780 12.72 15.49 -35.95
N PHE A 781 12.14 16.36 -35.11
CA PHE A 781 11.46 17.57 -35.55
C PHE A 781 12.38 18.45 -36.39
N TYR A 782 13.60 18.72 -35.91
CA TYR A 782 14.59 19.51 -36.64
C TYR A 782 15.03 18.83 -37.94
N LEU A 783 15.21 17.50 -37.94
CA LEU A 783 15.49 16.72 -39.16
C LEU A 783 14.40 16.92 -40.22
N CYS A 784 13.13 16.72 -39.86
CA CYS A 784 12.01 16.88 -40.80
C CYS A 784 11.96 18.29 -41.37
N LYS A 785 12.18 19.30 -40.52
CA LYS A 785 12.22 20.70 -40.95
C LYS A 785 13.40 20.99 -41.88
N ALA A 786 14.55 20.36 -41.63
CA ALA A 786 15.72 20.48 -42.49
C ALA A 786 15.45 19.85 -43.87
N TRP A 787 14.87 18.64 -43.91
CA TRP A 787 14.45 17.99 -45.15
C TRP A 787 13.44 18.82 -45.93
N GLU A 788 12.42 19.39 -45.26
CA GLU A 788 11.47 20.32 -45.89
C GLU A 788 12.19 21.49 -46.60
N LYS A 789 13.16 22.13 -45.95
CA LYS A 789 13.92 23.24 -46.56
C LYS A 789 14.80 22.78 -47.70
N MET A 790 15.39 21.59 -47.59
CA MET A 790 16.21 20.99 -48.63
C MET A 790 15.37 20.69 -49.89
N GLU A 791 14.21 20.04 -49.77
CA GLU A 791 13.31 19.79 -50.92
C GLU A 791 12.83 21.09 -51.59
N ARG A 792 12.56 22.15 -50.80
CA ARG A 792 12.20 23.46 -51.34
C ARG A 792 13.37 24.15 -52.06
N ALA A 793 14.59 23.87 -51.64
CA ALA A 793 15.79 24.39 -52.27
C ALA A 793 16.00 23.76 -53.64
N GLU A 794 15.70 22.46 -53.82
CA GLU A 794 15.74 21.79 -55.12
C GLU A 794 14.80 22.42 -56.15
N VAL A 795 13.59 22.82 -55.73
CA VAL A 795 12.62 23.48 -56.63
C VAL A 795 13.03 24.90 -56.99
N LYS A 796 13.58 25.66 -56.03
CA LYS A 796 13.80 27.12 -56.17
C LYS A 796 15.25 27.48 -56.54
N GLN A 797 16.18 26.54 -56.40
CA GLN A 797 17.62 26.71 -56.59
C GLN A 797 18.19 27.95 -55.87
N LYS A 798 17.81 28.15 -54.60
CA LYS A 798 18.27 29.31 -53.79
C LYS A 798 19.26 28.89 -52.70
N ALA A 799 20.46 29.47 -52.72
CA ALA A 799 21.52 29.21 -51.75
C ALA A 799 21.05 29.38 -50.28
N SER A 800 20.24 30.41 -50.02
CA SER A 800 19.70 30.71 -48.68
C SER A 800 18.84 29.58 -48.08
N LEU A 801 18.18 28.76 -48.90
CA LEU A 801 17.38 27.63 -48.42
C LEU A 801 18.26 26.45 -47.99
N TYR A 802 19.35 26.18 -48.72
CA TYR A 802 20.37 25.20 -48.32
C TYR A 802 21.09 25.63 -47.03
N SER A 803 21.40 26.92 -46.89
CA SER A 803 21.93 27.50 -45.64
C SER A 803 21.01 27.23 -44.44
N LEU A 804 19.70 27.43 -44.63
CA LEU A 804 18.71 27.19 -43.59
C LEU A 804 18.58 25.70 -43.24
N ALA A 805 18.57 24.82 -44.25
CA ALA A 805 18.58 23.38 -44.06
C ALA A 805 19.82 22.93 -43.28
N SER A 806 21.00 23.44 -43.64
CA SER A 806 22.28 23.16 -42.95
C SER A 806 22.20 23.49 -41.45
N LYS A 807 21.74 24.70 -41.11
CA LYS A 807 21.57 25.12 -39.70
C LYS A 807 20.58 24.25 -38.93
N LEU A 808 19.51 23.78 -39.58
CA LEU A 808 18.51 22.90 -38.95
C LEU A 808 19.07 21.50 -38.71
N PHE A 809 19.80 20.93 -39.68
CA PHE A 809 20.52 19.68 -39.50
C PHE A 809 21.59 19.75 -38.39
N GLU A 810 22.31 20.86 -38.30
CA GLU A 810 23.27 21.08 -37.22
C GLU A 810 22.59 21.12 -35.84
N LYS A 811 21.43 21.78 -35.74
CA LYS A 811 20.59 21.75 -34.53
C LYS A 811 20.16 20.33 -34.19
N ALA A 812 19.66 19.56 -35.16
CA ALA A 812 19.31 18.17 -34.95
C ALA A 812 20.49 17.36 -34.42
N SER A 813 21.68 17.52 -35.02
CA SER A 813 22.92 16.85 -34.57
C SER A 813 23.29 17.19 -33.13
N LYS A 814 23.18 18.48 -32.74
CA LYS A 814 23.48 18.92 -31.37
C LYS A 814 22.47 18.38 -30.35
N THR A 815 21.24 18.09 -30.78
CA THR A 815 20.18 17.58 -29.91
C THR A 815 20.22 16.05 -29.77
N PHE A 816 20.57 15.30 -30.82
CA PHE A 816 20.71 13.85 -30.70
C PHE A 816 21.79 13.44 -29.68
N PRO A 817 21.59 12.36 -28.91
CA PRO A 817 22.67 11.73 -28.16
C PRO A 817 23.75 11.21 -29.11
N GLU A 818 24.92 10.84 -28.57
CA GLU A 818 26.01 10.29 -29.39
C GLU A 818 25.54 8.99 -30.08
N SER A 819 25.17 9.10 -31.35
CA SER A 819 24.43 8.11 -32.12
C SER A 819 24.72 8.24 -33.61
N ARG A 820 24.33 7.24 -34.41
CA ARG A 820 24.41 7.32 -35.87
C ARG A 820 23.64 8.50 -36.44
N MET A 821 22.48 8.84 -35.87
CA MET A 821 21.65 9.97 -36.34
C MET A 821 22.30 11.32 -36.09
N LYS A 822 23.07 11.45 -35.00
CA LYS A 822 23.89 12.65 -34.77
C LYS A 822 24.90 12.84 -35.90
N LYS A 823 25.60 11.77 -36.30
CA LYS A 823 26.59 11.81 -37.38
C LYS A 823 25.95 12.04 -38.74
N LEU A 824 24.82 11.38 -39.02
CA LEU A 824 24.02 11.62 -40.23
C LEU A 824 23.58 13.08 -40.34
N SER A 825 23.02 13.64 -39.26
CA SER A 825 22.57 15.04 -39.23
C SER A 825 23.72 15.99 -39.48
N LEU A 826 24.90 15.75 -38.90
CA LEU A 826 26.08 16.58 -39.15
C LEU A 826 26.58 16.43 -40.59
N GLY A 827 26.60 15.21 -41.12
CA GLY A 827 26.93 14.94 -42.53
C GLY A 827 26.01 15.70 -43.49
N ASN A 828 24.70 15.66 -43.24
CA ASN A 828 23.67 16.38 -44.00
C ASN A 828 23.83 17.90 -43.90
N SER A 829 24.16 18.42 -42.71
CA SER A 829 24.44 19.84 -42.50
C SER A 829 25.60 20.31 -43.38
N LEU A 830 26.73 19.60 -43.31
CA LEU A 830 27.91 19.91 -44.13
C LEU A 830 27.61 19.76 -45.62
N TYR A 831 26.85 18.74 -46.02
CA TYR A 831 26.44 18.57 -47.41
C TYR A 831 25.56 19.73 -47.91
N CYS A 832 24.61 20.19 -47.10
CA CYS A 832 23.80 21.37 -47.43
C CYS A 832 24.66 22.64 -47.52
N SER A 833 25.68 22.79 -46.68
CA SER A 833 26.64 23.89 -46.80
C SER A 833 27.45 23.81 -48.10
N ALA A 834 27.75 22.61 -48.60
CA ALA A 834 28.36 22.41 -49.90
C ALA A 834 27.40 22.80 -51.05
N LEU A 835 26.11 22.42 -50.96
CA LEU A 835 25.08 22.82 -51.93
C LEU A 835 24.84 24.34 -51.97
N GLU A 836 24.87 25.00 -50.80
CA GLU A 836 24.83 26.46 -50.70
C GLU A 836 26.02 27.08 -51.44
N CYS A 837 27.24 26.64 -51.14
CA CYS A 837 28.44 27.14 -51.80
C CYS A 837 28.45 26.81 -53.30
N GLY A 838 27.92 25.67 -53.71
CA GLY A 838 27.74 25.28 -55.10
C GLY A 838 26.83 26.25 -55.85
N THR A 839 25.66 26.55 -55.27
CA THR A 839 24.72 27.53 -55.82
C THR A 839 25.38 28.90 -56.01
N LEU A 840 26.13 29.36 -55.02
CA LEU A 840 26.87 30.64 -55.11
C LEU A 840 28.01 30.58 -56.14
N PHE A 841 28.71 29.45 -56.24
CA PHE A 841 29.78 29.24 -57.22
C PHE A 841 29.28 29.38 -58.67
N ASP A 842 28.03 28.95 -58.93
CA ASP A 842 27.38 29.12 -60.23
C ASP A 842 26.96 30.55 -60.53
N GLU A 843 26.40 31.24 -59.52
CA GLU A 843 25.94 32.62 -59.64
C GLU A 843 27.12 33.59 -59.84
N THR A 844 28.29 33.26 -59.31
CA THR A 844 29.51 34.08 -59.44
C THR A 844 30.13 33.94 -60.84
N ILE A 845 30.63 35.04 -61.41
CA ILE A 845 31.39 35.04 -62.68
C ILE A 845 32.90 35.21 -62.42
N GLU A 846 33.28 35.88 -61.34
CA GLU A 846 34.67 36.16 -60.98
C GLU A 846 35.42 34.90 -60.53
N ILE A 847 36.52 34.58 -61.23
CA ILE A 847 37.28 33.34 -61.01
C ILE A 847 37.93 33.27 -59.61
N GLY A 848 38.32 34.42 -59.05
CA GLY A 848 38.90 34.51 -57.70
C GLY A 848 37.90 34.17 -56.60
N GLU A 849 36.66 34.65 -56.73
CA GLU A 849 35.57 34.28 -55.82
C GLU A 849 35.14 32.83 -56.01
N LYS A 850 35.08 32.33 -57.25
CA LYS A 850 34.85 30.90 -57.53
C LYS A 850 35.85 29.99 -56.85
N LEU A 851 37.14 30.33 -56.85
CA LEU A 851 38.18 29.56 -56.16
C LEU A 851 37.89 29.43 -54.65
N ASN A 852 37.37 30.48 -54.02
CA ASN A 852 37.01 30.46 -52.60
C ASN A 852 35.82 29.52 -52.33
N TYR A 853 34.77 29.57 -53.16
CA TYR A 853 33.64 28.65 -53.04
C TYR A 853 34.03 27.20 -53.33
N TYR A 854 34.85 26.95 -54.35
CA TYR A 854 35.39 25.62 -54.65
C TYR A 854 36.11 25.00 -53.44
N ARG A 855 37.00 25.76 -52.78
CA ARG A 855 37.70 25.29 -51.57
C ARG A 855 36.74 24.90 -50.45
N LYS A 856 35.67 25.69 -50.25
CA LYS A 856 34.62 25.40 -49.25
C LYS A 856 33.81 24.15 -49.61
N ILE A 857 33.37 24.02 -50.87
CA ILE A 857 32.62 22.85 -51.37
C ILE A 857 33.41 21.58 -51.10
N LYS A 858 34.69 21.55 -51.51
CA LYS A 858 35.60 20.43 -51.29
C LYS A 858 35.74 20.07 -49.81
N LEU A 859 35.97 21.07 -48.95
CA LEU A 859 36.09 20.88 -47.51
C LEU A 859 34.82 20.25 -46.93
N TYR A 860 33.66 20.85 -47.22
CA TYR A 860 32.38 20.41 -46.68
C TYR A 860 31.98 19.02 -47.17
N LEU A 861 32.18 18.69 -48.45
CA LEU A 861 31.87 17.35 -48.97
C LEU A 861 32.77 16.26 -48.36
N ARG A 862 34.06 16.53 -48.17
CA ARG A 862 34.99 15.57 -47.53
C ARG A 862 34.67 15.37 -46.05
N GLU A 863 34.37 16.43 -45.32
CA GLU A 863 33.94 16.33 -43.92
C GLU A 863 32.55 15.66 -43.80
N SER A 864 31.64 15.91 -44.75
CA SER A 864 30.36 15.23 -44.84
C SER A 864 30.56 13.71 -45.04
N SER A 865 31.40 13.33 -46.00
CA SER A 865 31.79 11.93 -46.27
C SER A 865 32.35 11.23 -45.02
N LYS A 866 33.25 11.89 -44.29
CA LYS A 866 33.82 11.39 -43.04
C LYS A 866 32.74 11.17 -41.97
N ASN A 867 31.81 12.11 -41.82
CA ASN A 867 30.73 11.98 -40.84
C ASN A 867 29.75 10.86 -41.20
N TYR A 868 29.39 10.69 -42.48
CA TYR A 868 28.59 9.55 -42.91
C TYR A 868 29.27 8.22 -42.61
N LYS A 869 30.58 8.10 -42.88
CA LYS A 869 31.36 6.91 -42.54
C LYS A 869 31.36 6.60 -41.05
N LEU A 870 31.60 7.61 -40.21
CA LEU A 870 31.54 7.47 -38.75
C LEU A 870 30.14 7.08 -38.25
N GLY A 871 29.08 7.45 -38.99
CA GLY A 871 27.71 7.03 -38.72
C GLY A 871 27.32 5.65 -39.28
N GLY A 872 28.22 4.98 -40.02
CA GLY A 872 27.94 3.69 -40.68
C GLY A 872 27.18 3.80 -42.01
N PHE A 873 27.07 4.99 -42.60
CA PHE A 873 26.40 5.26 -43.86
C PHE A 873 27.43 5.19 -45.02
N GLU A 874 27.89 3.98 -45.34
CA GLU A 874 29.03 3.80 -46.26
C GLU A 874 28.73 4.27 -47.70
N GLN A 875 27.52 4.02 -48.21
CA GLN A 875 27.11 4.48 -49.54
C GLN A 875 27.08 6.01 -49.64
N ASP A 876 26.56 6.70 -48.61
CA ASP A 876 26.56 8.17 -48.53
C ASP A 876 27.96 8.75 -48.40
N SER A 877 28.82 8.08 -47.65
CA SER A 877 30.22 8.46 -47.53
C SER A 877 30.89 8.42 -48.90
N GLN A 878 30.68 7.35 -49.66
CA GLN A 878 31.21 7.17 -51.01
C GLN A 878 30.59 8.18 -51.98
N TRP A 879 29.29 8.46 -51.88
CA TRP A 879 28.63 9.50 -52.67
C TRP A 879 29.26 10.86 -52.44
N ALA A 880 29.34 11.33 -51.19
CA ALA A 880 29.89 12.65 -50.88
C ALA A 880 31.36 12.78 -51.28
N LEU A 881 32.14 11.69 -51.15
CA LEU A 881 33.51 11.64 -51.64
C LEU A 881 33.57 11.72 -53.17
N ALA A 882 32.75 10.94 -53.87
CA ALA A 882 32.66 10.96 -55.33
C ALA A 882 32.23 12.33 -55.85
N THR A 883 31.28 12.99 -55.19
CA THR A 883 30.86 14.36 -55.53
C THR A 883 32.02 15.35 -55.34
N SER A 884 32.79 15.23 -54.24
CA SER A 884 33.98 16.07 -54.05
C SER A 884 35.03 15.84 -55.14
N THR A 885 35.29 14.58 -55.50
CA THR A 885 36.29 14.20 -56.52
C THR A 885 35.84 14.62 -57.92
N PHE A 886 34.54 14.50 -58.21
CA PHE A 886 33.95 15.01 -59.43
C PHE A 886 34.11 16.54 -59.52
N PHE A 887 33.83 17.26 -58.44
CA PHE A 887 33.99 18.70 -58.37
C PHE A 887 35.47 19.14 -58.53
N ASP A 888 36.42 18.35 -58.02
CA ASP A 888 37.85 18.53 -58.31
C ASP A 888 38.11 18.45 -59.83
N GLY A 889 37.50 17.48 -60.54
CA GLY A 889 37.61 17.37 -62.00
C GLY A 889 37.01 18.57 -62.75
N ILE A 890 35.82 19.01 -62.35
CA ILE A 890 35.13 20.16 -62.96
C ILE A 890 35.90 21.46 -62.72
N TRP A 891 36.49 21.67 -61.55
CA TRP A 891 37.30 22.85 -61.29
C TRP A 891 38.48 22.97 -62.26
N HIS A 892 39.21 21.87 -62.49
CA HIS A 892 40.35 21.88 -63.43
C HIS A 892 39.90 22.04 -64.88
N LEU A 893 38.71 21.55 -65.22
CA LEU A 893 38.09 21.79 -66.52
C LEU A 893 37.78 23.28 -66.72
N ILE A 894 37.17 23.93 -65.73
CA ILE A 894 36.93 25.39 -65.75
C ILE A 894 38.25 26.14 -65.87
N GLN A 895 39.29 25.78 -65.11
CA GLN A 895 40.62 26.41 -65.23
C GLN A 895 41.19 26.30 -66.65
N SER A 896 40.97 25.18 -67.34
CA SER A 896 41.43 24.98 -68.72
C SER A 896 40.72 25.89 -69.74
N ASP A 897 39.47 26.26 -69.48
CA ASP A 897 38.71 27.15 -70.36
C ASP A 897 39.17 28.61 -70.28
N TYR A 898 39.70 29.02 -69.12
CA TYR A 898 40.27 30.35 -68.91
C TYR A 898 41.79 30.45 -69.20
N GLU A 899 42.46 29.32 -69.45
CA GLU A 899 43.90 29.26 -69.70
C GLU A 899 44.22 29.48 -71.19
N VAL A 900 45.10 30.44 -71.45
CA VAL A 900 45.50 30.85 -72.82
C VAL A 900 46.74 30.08 -73.26
N ASP A 901 47.59 29.63 -72.32
CA ASP A 901 48.74 28.79 -72.60
C ASP A 901 48.30 27.35 -72.92
N HIS A 902 48.50 26.92 -74.16
CA HIS A 902 48.12 25.59 -74.64
C HIS A 902 48.75 24.43 -73.83
N SER A 903 49.97 24.59 -73.33
CA SER A 903 50.65 23.57 -72.53
C SER A 903 49.99 23.41 -71.16
N LYS A 904 49.73 24.54 -70.48
CA LYS A 904 49.02 24.54 -69.19
C LYS A 904 47.56 24.11 -69.33
N LYS A 905 46.90 24.51 -70.41
CA LYS A 905 45.54 24.08 -70.74
C LYS A 905 45.46 22.55 -70.85
N ASN A 906 46.37 21.93 -71.60
CA ASN A 906 46.45 20.47 -71.72
C ASN A 906 46.79 19.80 -70.38
N GLN A 907 47.62 20.42 -69.54
CA GLN A 907 47.89 19.93 -68.20
C GLN A 907 46.62 19.91 -67.34
N TYR A 908 45.82 20.97 -67.36
CA TYR A 908 44.55 21.03 -66.64
C TYR A 908 43.51 20.01 -67.15
N LEU A 909 43.40 19.81 -68.46
CA LEU A 909 42.51 18.80 -69.06
C LEU A 909 42.90 17.36 -68.65
N ASN A 910 44.20 17.06 -68.59
CA ASN A 910 44.69 15.76 -68.12
C ASN A 910 44.36 15.53 -66.63
N ILE A 911 44.57 16.55 -65.80
CA ILE A 911 44.22 16.48 -64.37
C ILE A 911 42.70 16.30 -64.19
N ALA A 912 41.90 17.06 -64.93
CA ALA A 912 40.44 16.94 -64.92
C ALA A 912 40.00 15.53 -65.30
N THR A 913 40.55 14.96 -66.38
CA THR A 913 40.25 13.60 -66.84
C THR A 913 40.55 12.54 -65.77
N ASN A 914 41.68 12.66 -65.06
CA ASN A 914 42.03 11.74 -63.97
C ASN A 914 41.02 11.81 -62.81
N TYR A 915 40.66 13.01 -62.38
CA TYR A 915 39.65 13.17 -61.32
C TYR A 915 38.26 12.66 -61.75
N LEU A 916 37.86 12.92 -62.99
CA LEU A 916 36.59 12.44 -63.53
C LEU A 916 36.55 10.90 -63.62
N ASN A 917 37.64 10.25 -64.06
CA ASN A 917 37.75 8.79 -64.05
C ASN A 917 37.70 8.21 -62.63
N ASN A 918 38.37 8.85 -61.67
CA ASN A 918 38.31 8.42 -60.26
C ASN A 918 36.89 8.58 -59.69
N ALA A 919 36.22 9.69 -59.98
CA ALA A 919 34.83 9.90 -59.56
C ALA A 919 33.89 8.87 -60.21
N LEU A 920 34.10 8.55 -61.49
CA LEU A 920 33.37 7.52 -62.24
C LEU A 920 33.47 6.15 -61.56
N GLU A 921 34.67 5.77 -61.12
CA GLU A 921 34.92 4.52 -60.40
C GLU A 921 34.22 4.51 -59.04
N ILE A 922 34.34 5.57 -58.25
CA ILE A 922 33.71 5.65 -56.93
C ILE A 922 32.18 5.60 -57.05
N TYR A 923 31.56 6.35 -57.97
CA TYR A 923 30.12 6.28 -58.21
C TYR A 923 29.68 4.90 -58.72
N GLY A 924 30.48 4.25 -59.58
CA GLY A 924 30.21 2.91 -60.09
C GLY A 924 30.23 1.86 -58.98
N ASN A 925 31.27 1.87 -58.14
CA ASN A 925 31.42 0.95 -57.01
C ASN A 925 30.32 1.15 -55.95
N ALA A 926 29.81 2.37 -55.81
CA ALA A 926 28.73 2.70 -54.90
C ALA A 926 27.31 2.50 -55.51
N GLY A 927 27.20 2.07 -56.78
CA GLY A 927 25.93 1.72 -57.42
C GLY A 927 25.15 2.88 -58.06
N TYR A 928 25.76 4.05 -58.25
CA TYR A 928 25.09 5.25 -58.78
C TYR A 928 25.19 5.36 -60.31
N VAL A 929 24.38 4.54 -61.01
CA VAL A 929 24.44 4.34 -62.47
C VAL A 929 24.19 5.63 -63.27
N GLN A 930 23.20 6.45 -62.89
CA GLN A 930 22.88 7.68 -63.62
C GLN A 930 24.01 8.70 -63.59
N ARG A 931 24.67 8.88 -62.43
CA ARG A 931 25.85 9.76 -62.31
C ARG A 931 27.06 9.25 -63.07
N ARG A 932 27.22 7.93 -63.13
CA ARG A 932 28.24 7.32 -63.99
C ARG A 932 28.04 7.70 -65.46
N GLU A 933 26.80 7.65 -65.96
CA GLU A 933 26.48 8.02 -67.35
C GLU A 933 26.74 9.51 -67.65
N GLU A 934 26.47 10.39 -66.69
CA GLU A 934 26.74 11.83 -66.83
C GLU A 934 28.24 12.14 -66.88
N ILE A 935 29.05 11.51 -66.03
CA ILE A 935 30.50 11.70 -66.06
C ILE A 935 31.10 11.21 -67.38
N LEU A 936 30.55 10.11 -67.94
CA LEU A 936 30.96 9.63 -69.27
C LEU A 936 30.67 10.65 -70.38
N LYS A 937 29.61 11.47 -70.26
CA LYS A 937 29.34 12.56 -71.21
C LYS A 937 30.42 13.64 -71.12
N TYR A 938 30.86 14.02 -69.91
CA TYR A 938 31.96 14.98 -69.73
C TYR A 938 33.30 14.46 -70.26
N LEU A 939 33.65 13.20 -69.96
CA LEU A 939 34.85 12.56 -70.49
C LEU A 939 34.83 12.51 -72.03
N LYS A 940 33.66 12.27 -72.63
CA LYS A 940 33.50 12.33 -74.09
C LYS A 940 33.62 13.75 -74.64
N MET A 941 33.09 14.77 -73.95
CA MET A 941 33.23 16.17 -74.36
C MET A 941 34.69 16.65 -74.35
N ILE A 942 35.46 16.26 -73.34
CA ILE A 942 36.91 16.53 -73.27
C ILE A 942 37.64 15.86 -74.44
N LYS A 943 37.27 14.63 -74.78
CA LYS A 943 37.87 13.88 -75.89
C LYS A 943 37.54 14.45 -77.28
N ASP A 944 36.36 15.04 -77.44
CA ASP A 944 35.87 15.62 -78.70
C ASP A 944 36.32 17.09 -78.92
N GLU A 945 37.12 17.67 -78.01
CA GLU A 945 37.59 19.08 -78.05
C GLU A 945 36.47 20.14 -78.19
N LYS A 946 35.26 19.86 -77.69
CA LYS A 946 34.12 20.80 -77.77
C LYS A 946 34.22 21.89 -76.70
N ALA A 947 33.79 23.11 -77.00
CA ALA A 947 33.69 24.20 -76.02
C ALA A 947 32.75 23.79 -74.85
N ILE A 948 33.22 23.91 -73.62
CA ILE A 948 32.53 23.41 -72.44
C ILE A 948 32.01 24.60 -71.62
N LEU A 949 30.70 24.81 -71.62
CA LEU A 949 30.05 25.71 -70.67
C LEU A 949 29.44 24.85 -69.56
N THR A 950 30.12 24.79 -68.41
CA THR A 950 29.68 24.00 -67.24
C THR A 950 29.05 24.88 -66.17
N SER A 951 27.79 24.61 -65.83
CA SER A 951 27.18 25.02 -64.55
C SER A 951 27.47 23.93 -63.50
N ALA A 952 28.07 24.32 -62.38
CA ALA A 952 28.27 23.55 -61.16
C ALA A 952 26.97 23.13 -60.43
N LEU A 953 25.82 23.77 -60.71
CA LEU A 953 24.54 23.60 -60.00
C LEU A 953 23.85 22.33 -60.47
N ASN A 954 23.97 22.01 -61.76
CA ASN A 954 23.56 20.74 -62.33
C ASN A 954 24.49 19.57 -61.92
N LEU A 955 25.60 19.85 -61.21
CA LEU A 955 26.70 18.92 -60.95
C LEU A 955 26.83 18.48 -59.49
N ILE A 956 26.12 19.14 -58.55
CA ILE A 956 25.98 18.69 -57.16
C ILE A 956 24.50 18.34 -56.93
N GLU A 957 24.08 17.11 -57.23
CA GLU A 957 22.76 16.64 -56.78
C GLU A 957 22.81 16.25 -55.31
N LYS A 958 21.65 16.41 -54.67
CA LYS A 958 21.34 15.78 -53.41
C LYS A 958 21.67 14.26 -53.43
N PRO A 959 22.38 13.73 -52.41
CA PRO A 959 22.59 12.30 -52.23
C PRO A 959 21.24 11.59 -52.10
N ALA A 960 21.11 10.44 -52.75
CA ALA A 960 19.91 9.60 -52.70
C ALA A 960 19.46 9.25 -51.26
N ILE A 961 20.37 9.33 -50.26
CA ILE A 961 20.13 8.98 -48.85
C ILE A 961 20.30 10.20 -47.90
N SER A 962 20.45 11.44 -48.40
CA SER A 962 20.39 12.65 -47.55
C SER A 962 19.07 12.78 -46.75
N ALA A 963 18.06 11.99 -47.12
CA ALA A 963 16.84 11.77 -46.38
C ALA A 963 16.76 10.44 -45.62
N SER A 964 17.84 9.82 -45.13
CA SER A 964 17.80 8.53 -44.40
C SER A 964 16.97 8.59 -43.10
N SER A 965 16.16 7.55 -42.81
CA SER A 965 15.48 7.36 -41.49
C SER A 965 16.18 6.28 -40.69
N VAL A 966 17.28 5.74 -41.21
CA VAL A 966 18.00 4.63 -40.58
C VAL A 966 18.57 5.16 -39.26
N GLY A 967 17.80 4.97 -38.18
CA GLY A 967 18.07 5.45 -36.82
C GLY A 967 16.97 6.33 -36.20
N ILE A 968 15.90 6.62 -36.93
CA ILE A 968 14.65 7.11 -36.35
C ILE A 968 13.88 5.90 -35.83
N SER A 969 13.76 5.79 -34.51
CA SER A 969 12.92 4.78 -33.85
C SER A 969 11.88 5.47 -32.98
N ALA A 970 10.83 4.75 -32.60
CA ALA A 970 9.82 5.28 -31.71
C ALA A 970 10.42 5.45 -30.32
N PRO A 971 10.47 6.66 -29.71
CA PRO A 971 11.11 6.80 -28.40
C PRO A 971 10.37 5.94 -27.37
N SER A 972 11.07 5.29 -26.45
CA SER A 972 10.43 4.61 -25.31
C SER A 972 9.55 5.61 -24.55
N CYS A 973 8.32 5.25 -24.15
CA CYS A 973 7.51 6.14 -23.33
C CYS A 973 7.54 5.66 -21.87
N PRO A 974 8.04 6.44 -20.91
CA PRO A 974 8.08 6.09 -19.48
C PRO A 974 6.70 5.94 -18.82
N ALA A 975 5.62 6.20 -19.56
CA ALA A 975 4.25 5.87 -19.16
C ALA A 975 3.87 4.41 -19.54
N GLU A 976 4.67 3.74 -20.38
CA GLU A 976 4.63 2.30 -20.73
C GLU A 976 5.40 1.46 -19.71
N ILE A 977 5.32 1.84 -18.44
CA ILE A 977 5.84 1.03 -17.34
C ILE A 977 4.76 0.06 -16.89
N SER A 978 5.18 -1.09 -16.34
CA SER A 978 4.22 -1.96 -15.67
C SER A 978 3.49 -1.13 -14.64
N SER A 979 2.18 -1.16 -14.75
CA SER A 979 1.33 -0.67 -13.70
C SER A 979 1.67 -1.46 -12.44
N SER A 980 1.83 -0.75 -11.32
CA SER A 980 2.01 -1.38 -10.03
C SER A 980 0.82 -2.29 -9.78
N VAL A 981 0.97 -3.60 -10.02
CA VAL A 981 0.15 -4.53 -9.26
C VAL A 981 0.74 -4.47 -7.87
N ASN A 982 0.13 -3.65 -7.04
CA ASN A 982 0.59 -3.46 -5.67
C ASN A 982 0.34 -4.78 -4.92
N ILE A 983 1.23 -5.12 -3.98
CA ILE A 983 0.96 -6.15 -2.97
C ILE A 983 -0.44 -5.95 -2.39
N GLU A 984 -0.84 -4.70 -2.16
CA GLU A 984 -2.17 -4.32 -1.67
C GLU A 984 -3.30 -4.69 -2.64
N GLU A 985 -3.09 -4.61 -3.97
CA GLU A 985 -4.07 -5.06 -4.98
C GLU A 985 -4.24 -6.60 -4.95
N MET A 986 -3.18 -7.33 -4.61
CA MET A 986 -3.17 -8.80 -4.47
C MET A 986 -3.69 -9.27 -3.11
N GLN A 987 -3.37 -8.51 -2.06
CA GLN A 987 -3.76 -8.73 -0.66
C GLN A 987 -5.11 -8.16 -0.35
N ARG A 988 -5.70 -7.33 -1.24
CA ARG A 988 -7.12 -6.97 -1.23
C ARG A 988 -7.86 -8.26 -1.01
N THR A 989 -8.24 -8.43 0.23
CA THR A 989 -8.95 -9.62 0.64
C THR A 989 -10.26 -9.46 -0.07
N ASP A 990 -10.79 -10.56 -0.59
CA ASP A 990 -12.23 -10.63 -0.85
C ASP A 990 -12.91 -10.68 0.54
N LEU A 991 -12.58 -9.71 1.42
CA LEU A 991 -13.26 -9.38 2.66
C LEU A 991 -14.60 -8.85 2.19
N GLN A 992 -15.51 -9.81 1.92
CA GLN A 992 -16.92 -9.64 1.63
C GLN A 992 -17.21 -8.33 0.89
N THR A 993 -17.29 -8.43 -0.44
CA THR A 993 -17.74 -7.33 -1.32
C THR A 993 -18.92 -6.61 -0.68
N GLU A 994 -19.12 -5.31 -0.95
CA GLU A 994 -20.28 -4.56 -0.44
C GLU A 994 -21.59 -5.35 -0.57
N SER A 995 -21.73 -6.12 -1.65
CA SER A 995 -22.82 -7.06 -1.89
C SER A 995 -22.94 -8.17 -0.83
N GLU A 996 -21.86 -8.78 -0.37
CA GLU A 996 -21.84 -9.78 0.71
C GLU A 996 -22.26 -9.20 2.07
N LEU A 997 -22.01 -7.92 2.33
CA LEU A 997 -22.44 -7.24 3.55
C LEU A 997 -23.89 -6.73 3.45
N ASN A 998 -24.32 -6.33 2.26
CA ASN A 998 -25.66 -5.81 1.96
C ASN A 998 -26.56 -6.84 1.25
N TRP A 999 -26.32 -8.14 1.42
CA TRP A 999 -27.03 -9.21 0.70
C TRP A 999 -28.56 -9.10 0.78
N ARG A 1000 -29.10 -8.53 1.88
CA ARG A 1000 -30.53 -8.29 2.05
C ARG A 1000 -31.14 -7.40 0.98
N LYS A 1001 -30.40 -6.44 0.45
CA LYS A 1001 -30.88 -5.54 -0.62
C LYS A 1001 -30.93 -6.24 -1.97
N ARG A 1002 -30.26 -7.38 -2.10
CA ARG A 1002 -30.03 -8.10 -3.36
C ARG A 1002 -30.96 -9.31 -3.53
N ILE A 1003 -31.65 -9.76 -2.48
CA ILE A 1003 -32.60 -10.88 -2.56
C ILE A 1003 -33.99 -10.40 -2.97
N HIS A 1004 -34.69 -11.24 -3.72
CA HIS A 1004 -36.03 -10.94 -4.26
C HIS A 1004 -37.06 -11.96 -3.80
N TYR A 1005 -36.86 -13.24 -4.14
CA TYR A 1005 -37.81 -14.31 -3.86
C TYR A 1005 -37.09 -15.55 -3.38
N ILE A 1006 -37.73 -16.32 -2.51
CA ILE A 1006 -37.28 -17.67 -2.14
C ILE A 1006 -38.43 -18.66 -2.26
N TYR A 1007 -38.13 -19.85 -2.78
CA TYR A 1007 -39.08 -20.94 -2.98
C TYR A 1007 -38.51 -22.24 -2.41
N LEU A 1008 -39.32 -23.01 -1.69
CA LEU A 1008 -39.00 -24.38 -1.28
C LEU A 1008 -39.81 -25.34 -2.14
N ILE A 1009 -39.09 -26.27 -2.77
CA ILE A 1009 -39.58 -27.08 -3.88
C ILE A 1009 -39.32 -28.56 -3.57
N LEU A 1010 -40.35 -29.39 -3.68
CA LEU A 1010 -40.23 -30.84 -3.60
C LEU A 1010 -39.64 -31.43 -4.89
N PRO A 1011 -39.10 -32.67 -4.87
CA PRO A 1011 -38.45 -33.26 -6.04
C PRO A 1011 -39.39 -33.45 -7.23
N ASN A 1012 -40.70 -33.48 -6.99
CA ASN A 1012 -41.75 -33.55 -8.01
C ASN A 1012 -42.12 -32.18 -8.61
N GLY A 1013 -41.43 -31.09 -8.23
CA GLY A 1013 -41.70 -29.74 -8.70
C GLY A 1013 -42.81 -28.98 -7.97
N THR A 1014 -43.35 -29.54 -6.87
CA THR A 1014 -44.37 -28.85 -6.06
C THR A 1014 -43.71 -27.78 -5.18
N CYS A 1015 -44.19 -26.54 -5.27
CA CYS A 1015 -43.82 -25.48 -4.32
C CYS A 1015 -44.57 -25.69 -3.00
N ILE A 1016 -43.84 -25.87 -1.89
CA ILE A 1016 -44.44 -26.04 -0.55
C ILE A 1016 -44.39 -24.75 0.28
N PHE A 1017 -43.58 -23.79 -0.14
CA PHE A 1017 -43.49 -22.48 0.50
C PHE A 1017 -42.82 -21.48 -0.43
N ASP A 1018 -43.31 -20.24 -0.43
CA ASP A 1018 -42.72 -19.10 -1.11
C ASP A 1018 -42.70 -17.85 -0.21
N HIS A 1019 -41.75 -16.95 -0.48
CA HIS A 1019 -41.67 -15.67 0.22
C HIS A 1019 -41.00 -14.60 -0.65
N SER A 1020 -41.60 -13.40 -0.67
CA SER A 1020 -41.05 -12.21 -1.32
C SER A 1020 -40.38 -11.28 -0.32
N PHE A 1021 -39.16 -10.85 -0.63
CA PHE A 1021 -38.38 -9.88 0.15
C PHE A 1021 -38.53 -8.43 -0.35
N LYS A 1022 -39.18 -8.21 -1.50
CA LYS A 1022 -39.42 -6.87 -2.10
C LYS A 1022 -40.91 -6.69 -2.43
N VAL A 1023 -41.38 -5.44 -2.50
CA VAL A 1023 -42.80 -5.12 -2.78
C VAL A 1023 -43.14 -5.45 -4.24
N GLU A 1024 -43.88 -6.56 -4.40
CA GLU A 1024 -44.70 -7.10 -5.51
C GLU A 1024 -44.21 -7.14 -6.98
N LYS A 1025 -44.25 -8.36 -7.53
CA LYS A 1025 -45.10 -8.77 -8.67
C LYS A 1025 -45.70 -10.15 -8.35
N ASP A 1026 -46.97 -10.38 -8.65
CA ASP A 1026 -47.62 -11.70 -8.57
C ASP A 1026 -46.96 -12.68 -9.55
N ILE A 1027 -46.17 -13.61 -9.04
CA ILE A 1027 -45.60 -14.72 -9.82
C ILE A 1027 -46.16 -16.01 -9.22
N GLU A 1028 -46.84 -16.80 -10.04
CA GLU A 1028 -47.43 -18.09 -9.63
C GLU A 1028 -46.33 -19.06 -9.12
N PRO A 1029 -46.27 -19.38 -7.81
CA PRO A 1029 -45.14 -20.12 -7.23
C PRO A 1029 -44.97 -21.53 -7.80
N HIS A 1030 -46.09 -22.21 -8.11
CA HIS A 1030 -46.08 -23.53 -8.73
C HIS A 1030 -45.51 -23.54 -10.15
N LEU A 1031 -45.69 -22.45 -10.91
CA LEU A 1031 -45.14 -22.31 -12.25
C LEU A 1031 -43.60 -22.19 -12.20
N VAL A 1032 -43.08 -21.42 -11.24
CA VAL A 1032 -41.64 -21.26 -11.02
C VAL A 1032 -41.02 -22.58 -10.57
N ALA A 1033 -41.63 -23.26 -9.60
CA ALA A 1033 -41.15 -24.53 -9.08
C ALA A 1033 -41.13 -25.64 -10.15
N GLY A 1034 -42.20 -25.74 -10.95
CA GLY A 1034 -42.29 -26.67 -12.08
C GLY A 1034 -41.26 -26.35 -13.16
N GLY A 1035 -41.10 -25.07 -13.52
CA GLY A 1035 -40.13 -24.61 -14.51
C GLY A 1035 -38.67 -24.90 -14.12
N LEU A 1036 -38.29 -24.59 -12.87
CA LEU A 1036 -36.93 -24.87 -12.36
C LEU A 1036 -36.62 -26.36 -12.32
N THR A 1037 -37.60 -27.18 -11.94
CA THR A 1037 -37.45 -28.65 -11.93
C THR A 1037 -37.27 -29.17 -13.35
N GLY A 1038 -38.09 -28.70 -14.30
CA GLY A 1038 -37.98 -29.05 -15.72
C GLY A 1038 -36.64 -28.66 -16.35
N ILE A 1039 -36.14 -27.44 -16.07
CA ILE A 1039 -34.81 -26.99 -16.52
C ILE A 1039 -33.71 -27.89 -15.97
N SER A 1040 -33.80 -28.25 -14.68
CA SER A 1040 -32.84 -29.15 -14.04
C SER A 1040 -32.80 -30.51 -14.73
N MET A 1041 -33.97 -31.12 -14.97
CA MET A 1041 -34.07 -32.41 -15.67
C MET A 1041 -33.55 -32.34 -17.10
N LEU A 1042 -33.89 -31.30 -17.84
CA LEU A 1042 -33.45 -31.13 -19.22
C LEU A 1042 -31.93 -31.02 -19.34
N ILE A 1043 -31.29 -30.21 -18.48
CA ILE A 1043 -29.84 -30.05 -18.49
C ILE A 1043 -29.13 -31.34 -18.05
N GLN A 1044 -29.66 -32.07 -17.08
CA GLN A 1044 -29.11 -33.37 -16.69
C GLN A 1044 -29.18 -34.38 -17.84
N GLU A 1045 -30.28 -34.39 -18.59
CA GLU A 1045 -30.44 -35.27 -19.75
C GLU A 1045 -29.47 -34.89 -20.89
N VAL A 1046 -29.34 -33.60 -21.18
CA VAL A 1046 -28.45 -33.09 -22.23
C VAL A 1046 -26.97 -33.30 -21.89
N THR A 1047 -26.57 -33.07 -20.64
CA THR A 1047 -25.15 -33.15 -20.23
C THR A 1047 -24.72 -34.58 -19.90
N LYS A 1048 -25.67 -35.51 -19.71
CA LYS A 1048 -25.45 -36.84 -19.10
C LYS A 1048 -24.76 -36.77 -17.73
N ASP A 1049 -24.77 -35.61 -17.09
CA ASP A 1049 -24.22 -35.40 -15.76
C ASP A 1049 -25.33 -35.54 -14.72
N LYS A 1050 -25.06 -36.32 -13.66
CA LYS A 1050 -25.99 -36.51 -12.54
C LYS A 1050 -25.90 -35.37 -11.51
N THR A 1051 -24.97 -34.43 -11.68
CA THR A 1051 -24.89 -33.26 -10.80
C THR A 1051 -26.13 -32.37 -10.95
N LYS A 1052 -26.70 -31.91 -9.83
CA LYS A 1052 -27.85 -31.00 -9.84
C LYS A 1052 -27.36 -29.56 -10.06
N ILE A 1053 -28.10 -28.80 -10.86
CA ILE A 1053 -27.80 -27.39 -11.14
C ILE A 1053 -27.83 -26.57 -9.85
N LYS A 1054 -26.76 -25.83 -9.56
CA LYS A 1054 -26.70 -24.94 -8.39
C LYS A 1054 -26.92 -23.46 -8.71
N ILE A 1055 -26.88 -23.07 -9.99
CA ILE A 1055 -26.88 -21.67 -10.43
C ILE A 1055 -27.52 -21.55 -11.81
N VAL A 1056 -28.40 -20.56 -11.97
CA VAL A 1056 -28.87 -20.08 -13.28
C VAL A 1056 -28.66 -18.56 -13.31
N GLU A 1057 -27.91 -18.03 -14.28
CA GLU A 1057 -27.58 -16.60 -14.38
C GLU A 1057 -28.19 -16.01 -15.67
N GLN A 1058 -28.89 -14.88 -15.55
CA GLN A 1058 -29.45 -14.12 -16.67
C GLN A 1058 -29.28 -12.61 -16.43
N GLU A 1059 -28.36 -11.98 -17.17
CA GLU A 1059 -28.02 -10.55 -17.11
C GLU A 1059 -27.84 -10.01 -15.68
N GLU A 1060 -28.89 -9.42 -15.11
CA GLU A 1060 -28.89 -8.76 -13.79
C GLU A 1060 -29.46 -9.64 -12.65
N MET A 1061 -29.94 -10.84 -12.96
CA MET A 1061 -30.59 -11.74 -12.00
C MET A 1061 -29.97 -13.13 -11.99
N THR A 1062 -29.83 -13.69 -10.80
CA THR A 1062 -29.27 -15.01 -10.51
C THR A 1062 -30.25 -15.83 -9.69
N ILE A 1063 -30.49 -17.07 -10.10
CA ILE A 1063 -31.23 -18.06 -9.31
C ILE A 1063 -30.20 -19.01 -8.66
N LEU A 1064 -30.14 -18.97 -7.34
CA LEU A 1064 -29.31 -19.86 -6.54
C LEU A 1064 -30.14 -21.06 -6.11
N LEU A 1065 -29.67 -22.26 -6.47
CA LEU A 1065 -30.29 -23.52 -6.11
C LEU A 1065 -29.41 -24.24 -5.09
N GLU A 1066 -30.02 -24.70 -4.00
CA GLU A 1066 -29.40 -25.65 -3.08
C GLU A 1066 -30.34 -26.85 -2.92
N HIS A 1067 -29.76 -28.04 -2.75
CA HIS A 1067 -30.50 -29.29 -2.73
C HIS A 1067 -30.21 -30.05 -1.44
N GLY A 1068 -31.26 -30.40 -0.71
CA GLY A 1068 -31.24 -31.31 0.42
C GLY A 1068 -31.61 -32.74 0.01
N LYS A 1069 -31.92 -33.55 1.02
CA LYS A 1069 -32.33 -34.95 0.84
C LYS A 1069 -33.76 -35.05 0.31
N TYR A 1070 -34.67 -34.21 0.81
CA TYR A 1070 -36.10 -34.23 0.55
C TYR A 1070 -36.61 -32.99 -0.18
N LEU A 1071 -35.91 -31.86 -0.09
CA LEU A 1071 -36.35 -30.60 -0.71
C LEU A 1071 -35.20 -29.85 -1.38
N SER A 1072 -35.56 -28.95 -2.28
CA SER A 1072 -34.66 -27.99 -2.90
C SER A 1072 -35.12 -26.58 -2.57
N VAL A 1073 -34.19 -25.65 -2.46
CA VAL A 1073 -34.51 -24.24 -2.28
C VAL A 1073 -33.98 -23.44 -3.46
N ALA A 1074 -34.80 -22.53 -3.97
CA ALA A 1074 -34.43 -21.59 -5.02
C ALA A 1074 -34.50 -20.17 -4.48
N LEU A 1075 -33.41 -19.42 -4.57
CA LEU A 1075 -33.34 -18.01 -4.18
C LEU A 1075 -33.03 -17.15 -5.41
N ILE A 1076 -33.93 -16.23 -5.71
CA ILE A 1076 -33.75 -15.22 -6.76
C ILE A 1076 -33.04 -14.01 -6.14
N THR A 1077 -31.90 -13.63 -6.69
CA THR A 1077 -31.01 -12.58 -6.20
C THR A 1077 -30.33 -11.84 -7.35
N GLU A 1078 -29.90 -10.61 -7.15
CA GLU A 1078 -29.13 -9.84 -8.15
C GLU A 1078 -27.72 -10.42 -8.37
N GLU A 1079 -27.15 -11.07 -7.34
CA GLU A 1079 -25.77 -11.57 -7.37
C GLU A 1079 -25.61 -12.94 -6.67
N ASN A 1080 -24.64 -13.73 -7.13
CA ASN A 1080 -24.22 -14.99 -6.53
C ASN A 1080 -23.30 -14.77 -5.31
N LEU A 1081 -23.88 -14.65 -4.12
CA LEU A 1081 -23.16 -14.36 -2.87
C LEU A 1081 -22.94 -15.61 -2.01
N MET A 1082 -21.74 -15.75 -1.43
CA MET A 1082 -21.37 -16.83 -0.52
C MET A 1082 -22.21 -16.81 0.76
N THR A 1083 -22.52 -15.63 1.30
CA THR A 1083 -23.39 -15.50 2.47
C THR A 1083 -24.79 -16.06 2.20
N LEU A 1084 -25.33 -15.85 0.99
CA LEU A 1084 -26.62 -16.40 0.58
C LEU A 1084 -26.55 -17.92 0.46
N ARG A 1085 -25.50 -18.48 -0.16
CA ARG A 1085 -25.32 -19.95 -0.24
C ARG A 1085 -25.28 -20.62 1.12
N ASN A 1086 -24.51 -20.07 2.06
CA ASN A 1086 -24.43 -20.60 3.42
C ASN A 1086 -25.79 -20.53 4.13
N LYS A 1087 -26.58 -19.47 3.90
CA LYS A 1087 -27.93 -19.33 4.43
C LYS A 1087 -28.91 -20.33 3.82
N LEU A 1088 -28.84 -20.58 2.52
CA LEU A 1088 -29.68 -21.59 1.85
C LEU A 1088 -29.36 -23.01 2.33
N ALA A 1089 -28.08 -23.36 2.44
CA ALA A 1089 -27.66 -24.64 2.99
C ALA A 1089 -28.16 -24.83 4.43
N LYS A 1090 -28.03 -23.79 5.27
CA LYS A 1090 -28.57 -23.80 6.63
C LYS A 1090 -30.09 -23.93 6.64
N LEU A 1091 -30.80 -23.21 5.78
CA LEU A 1091 -32.26 -23.25 5.71
C LEU A 1091 -32.75 -24.66 5.36
N ILE A 1092 -32.16 -25.30 4.35
CA ILE A 1092 -32.49 -26.68 3.99
C ILE A 1092 -32.26 -27.62 5.17
N GLN A 1093 -31.09 -27.53 5.80
CA GLN A 1093 -30.76 -28.40 6.93
C GLN A 1093 -31.73 -28.25 8.10
N GLU A 1094 -32.10 -27.02 8.47
CA GLU A 1094 -33.01 -26.76 9.59
C GLU A 1094 -34.45 -27.20 9.27
N VAL A 1095 -34.92 -26.97 8.04
CA VAL A 1095 -36.27 -27.37 7.61
C VAL A 1095 -36.38 -28.89 7.49
N GLU A 1096 -35.41 -29.56 6.87
CA GLU A 1096 -35.42 -31.03 6.74
C GLU A 1096 -35.32 -31.72 8.10
N ASN A 1097 -34.49 -31.21 9.02
CA ASN A 1097 -34.39 -31.77 10.38
C ASN A 1097 -35.70 -31.58 11.17
N PHE A 1098 -36.40 -30.46 10.96
CA PHE A 1098 -37.62 -30.17 11.70
C PHE A 1098 -38.83 -30.96 11.18
N TYR A 1099 -38.94 -31.12 9.86
CA TYR A 1099 -40.06 -31.80 9.19
C TYR A 1099 -39.69 -33.19 8.65
N GLN A 1100 -38.72 -33.86 9.27
CA GLN A 1100 -38.17 -35.10 8.71
C GLN A 1100 -39.26 -36.17 8.50
N GLU A 1101 -40.11 -36.38 9.51
CA GLU A 1101 -41.16 -37.39 9.46
C GLU A 1101 -42.23 -37.04 8.41
N GLU A 1102 -42.62 -35.76 8.33
CA GLU A 1102 -43.62 -35.27 7.37
C GLU A 1102 -43.11 -35.26 5.93
N LEU A 1103 -41.82 -35.01 5.71
CA LEU A 1103 -41.18 -35.06 4.40
C LEU A 1103 -40.96 -36.50 3.92
N GLU A 1104 -40.68 -37.44 4.84
CA GLU A 1104 -40.55 -38.87 4.53
C GLU A 1104 -41.91 -39.53 4.21
N ALA A 1105 -42.97 -39.13 4.91
CA ALA A 1105 -44.33 -39.66 4.75
C ALA A 1105 -45.27 -38.73 3.94
N TYR A 1106 -44.70 -37.84 3.12
CA TYR A 1106 -45.46 -36.76 2.48
C TYR A 1106 -46.64 -37.29 1.62
N SER A 1107 -47.86 -36.93 2.01
CA SER A 1107 -49.11 -37.39 1.41
C SER A 1107 -49.71 -36.44 0.37
N GLY A 1108 -49.08 -35.29 0.13
CA GLY A 1108 -49.56 -34.25 -0.80
C GLY A 1108 -50.22 -33.03 -0.12
N ASP A 1109 -50.39 -33.04 1.21
CA ASP A 1109 -50.94 -31.90 1.95
C ASP A 1109 -49.85 -30.89 2.32
N ILE A 1110 -49.87 -29.70 1.70
CA ILE A 1110 -48.89 -28.63 1.93
C ILE A 1110 -49.17 -27.89 3.26
N SER A 1111 -50.39 -27.99 3.81
CA SER A 1111 -50.80 -27.27 5.03
C SER A 1111 -50.03 -27.71 6.29
N VAL A 1112 -49.32 -28.84 6.22
CA VAL A 1112 -48.47 -29.38 7.29
C VAL A 1112 -47.18 -28.59 7.53
N PHE A 1113 -46.84 -27.62 6.68
CA PHE A 1113 -45.60 -26.83 6.77
C PHE A 1113 -45.73 -25.37 7.28
N PRO A 1114 -46.61 -25.01 8.22
CA PRO A 1114 -46.91 -23.60 8.52
C PRO A 1114 -45.74 -22.86 9.19
N LYS A 1115 -44.77 -23.59 9.77
CA LYS A 1115 -43.63 -23.00 10.48
C LYS A 1115 -42.43 -22.67 9.57
N ILE A 1116 -42.47 -22.98 8.26
CA ILE A 1116 -41.36 -22.64 7.34
C ILE A 1116 -41.06 -21.13 7.37
N SER A 1117 -42.11 -20.30 7.45
CA SER A 1117 -42.01 -18.84 7.61
C SER A 1117 -41.08 -18.41 8.76
N ARG A 1118 -41.09 -19.13 9.89
CA ARG A 1118 -40.23 -18.82 11.06
C ARG A 1118 -38.75 -19.04 10.76
N PHE A 1119 -38.41 -20.06 9.97
CA PHE A 1119 -37.03 -20.32 9.55
C PHE A 1119 -36.53 -19.25 8.60
N ILE A 1120 -37.39 -18.76 7.69
CA ILE A 1120 -37.06 -17.62 6.82
C ILE A 1120 -36.77 -16.38 7.65
N GLN A 1121 -37.63 -16.01 8.60
CA GLN A 1121 -37.40 -14.86 9.48
C GLN A 1121 -36.10 -15.02 10.29
N MET A 1122 -35.85 -16.20 10.85
CA MET A 1122 -34.64 -16.48 11.63
C MET A 1122 -33.35 -16.36 10.81
N ILE A 1123 -33.36 -16.81 9.55
CA ILE A 1123 -32.16 -16.91 8.72
C ILE A 1123 -31.96 -15.68 7.83
N PHE A 1124 -33.03 -15.03 7.39
CA PHE A 1124 -33.00 -13.95 6.41
C PHE A 1124 -33.42 -12.56 6.95
N GLU A 1125 -34.05 -12.44 8.13
CA GLU A 1125 -34.45 -11.12 8.69
C GLU A 1125 -33.58 -10.64 9.88
N LYS A 1126 -32.88 -11.54 10.59
CA LYS A 1126 -31.89 -11.23 11.64
C LYS A 1126 -30.46 -11.11 11.12
#